data_AF-A0A5N6JSG8-F1
#
_entry.id   AF-A0A5N6JSG8-F1
#
_cell.length_a   1.000
_cell.length_b   1.000
_cell.length_c   1.000
_cell.angle_alpha   90.00
_cell.angle_beta   90.00
_cell.angle_gamma   90.00
#
_symmetry.space_group_name_H-M   'P 1'
#
loop_
_entity.id
_entity.type
_entity.pdbx_description
1 polymer ?
#
loop_
_entity_poly.entity_id
_entity_poly.type
_entity_poly.pdbx_seq_one_letter_code
_entity_poly.pdbx_strand_id
1 'polypeptide(L)'
;MAFQEQLILGYNTQHPFSLISLTDRKSVQDLLKSLLNPLRPHFSPQKALIRVPGSTAVRFDARAAEIEGFCRPLWGLSSLLAGGGDYEGTEWWVEGLKKGTDPASEEYWGEPRDNDQRMVEMCPLGFTLAVAPVFWEKLTEKERGNVETWLGNSINSKNMPNTNWLWFRVFANLGLKKNGGKFSQERIEQDIVHLNSFFRGEGWSNDGPEGIWQQDYYSGSFAIQFLQLIYAKLAGDEDPAKAAEFKKRAQDYALDFVYYFDEEGRATPFGRSVGYRFAMASFWGALAYADVELPEPLTWGIIKGLLLRNLRWWQTQDQIWSPTGTLTVGYSFPNMFMSENYNSPGSPYWACLAFICLAVPESHPFWKSEEEPYPTNLIPKIKALKHPGHIISYLGGHKMILSSGQACSYPMRGTHAKYGSFAYSSAYAYSVPTGCFSLEQFALASQLGLSDDGGEVWKTRRLCETAVIETHDEQPVLKSIWHPFPDVTIKTYLIPPVDSTPNWHIRVHRIETRRQIMTADGAFAICNERKSDGRYLDLYDDTKNEGTLPKIIGNYDLNTPEGSLPGSVGAFAVSKGAVGIAALENDGKSLRTAMLVNADPNSNLVESRTVIPTLQITLGSGTVAWFVTGIYAKLSGEAKDYLDGWKNRPVIPGWLINEIRDDLFWWHALWLGYFTENLKPALLTAAGVTILGVILQCASHGHISALYVGRLVAGLGVGAASMLTPLYVSENSPRAIRGALTGMYQLFVATGTMLSFWINYGALLHLKGNAPWVVSLALQMLPAILLFVGIALCHESPRWLARQDNWEKATAVLSKVSNLPPEHPYIRMELGEMSEQLENERRLIGGTTFLDLMKEMWTIRGNRNRALISICLMICQQMTGTNAINYYAPKIFRNLGIDSTASGLFATGVYGIVKMATCTVFLLVAADSLGRRKSLLWTSIAQGCAMFVIGFYVRFDPPLKGAVIPPVGYFALTCIYLFAGFFQFGWGPCCWIIVSEIPTARLRALNVAMAASTQWLFNFVVAKAVPTMLVTVGRAGYGTYFIFGTFCFSMFFFVWFLIPETKGLSLEKMDDLFGVTDPVHKFDVESNAGSVHRGTNNEKSAVTIPDTPTPGANTGAGVEDDLGKRDVANTTTTNGVKNFDHASVWCQRKKRKEVSRALRLRLPMIKRLG
;
A
#
# COMPACT_ATOMS: atom_id res chain seq x y z
N MET A 1 -54.93 6.22 -42.72
CA MET A 1 -54.21 4.95 -42.97
C MET A 1 -52.86 5.33 -43.57
N ALA A 2 -51.79 5.37 -42.78
CA ALA A 2 -50.46 5.77 -43.27
C ALA A 2 -49.29 5.36 -42.32
N PHE A 3 -49.52 5.36 -41.00
CA PHE A 3 -48.48 5.07 -40.00
C PHE A 3 -48.81 3.82 -39.17
N GLN A 4 -48.97 2.69 -39.87
CA GLN A 4 -49.14 1.36 -39.27
C GLN A 4 -48.00 0.40 -39.65
N GLU A 5 -47.00 0.88 -40.40
CA GLU A 5 -45.79 0.14 -40.73
C GLU A 5 -44.87 0.09 -39.51
N GLN A 6 -44.39 -1.12 -39.19
CA GLN A 6 -43.34 -1.34 -38.21
C GLN A 6 -42.04 -0.70 -38.72
N LEU A 7 -41.33 0.03 -37.86
CA LEU A 7 -40.00 0.51 -38.23
C LEU A 7 -39.08 -0.71 -38.41
N ILE A 8 -38.55 -0.86 -39.62
CA ILE A 8 -37.59 -1.90 -39.99
C ILE A 8 -36.36 -1.19 -40.55
N LEU A 9 -35.20 -1.41 -39.91
CA LEU A 9 -33.94 -0.88 -40.39
C LEU A 9 -33.36 -1.86 -41.43
N GLY A 10 -33.41 -1.46 -42.70
CA GLY A 10 -32.69 -2.12 -43.78
C GLY A 10 -31.18 -1.86 -43.70
N TYR A 11 -30.40 -2.58 -44.50
CA TYR A 11 -28.93 -2.57 -44.47
C TYR A 11 -28.27 -1.17 -44.57
N ASN A 12 -28.92 -0.22 -45.26
CA ASN A 12 -28.46 1.17 -45.41
C ASN A 12 -29.39 2.19 -44.72
N THR A 13 -30.33 1.75 -43.88
CA THR A 13 -31.36 2.61 -43.27
C THR A 13 -30.89 3.16 -41.94
N GLN A 14 -30.59 4.46 -41.87
CA GLN A 14 -30.31 5.13 -40.61
C GLN A 14 -31.58 5.26 -39.74
N HIS A 15 -31.44 5.06 -38.43
CA HIS A 15 -32.55 5.21 -37.49
C HIS A 15 -32.97 6.67 -37.36
N PRO A 16 -34.28 7.01 -37.28
CA PRO A 16 -34.74 8.41 -37.25
C PRO A 16 -34.13 9.26 -36.11
N PHE A 17 -33.75 8.64 -34.99
CA PHE A 17 -33.01 9.30 -33.91
C PHE A 17 -31.74 10.00 -34.42
N SER A 18 -31.00 9.38 -35.34
CA SER A 18 -29.74 9.89 -35.89
C SER A 18 -29.92 11.01 -36.93
N LEU A 19 -31.15 11.25 -37.40
CA LEU A 19 -31.46 12.20 -38.48
C LEU A 19 -31.97 13.56 -37.97
N ILE A 20 -32.26 13.69 -36.67
CA ILE A 20 -32.90 14.87 -36.08
C ILE A 20 -31.83 15.91 -35.71
N SER A 21 -31.89 17.12 -36.28
CA SER A 21 -30.97 18.20 -35.92
C SER A 21 -31.29 18.74 -34.52
N LEU A 22 -30.42 18.49 -33.53
CA LEU A 22 -30.64 18.91 -32.14
C LEU A 22 -30.15 20.33 -31.88
N THR A 23 -31.12 21.22 -31.65
CA THR A 23 -30.94 22.67 -31.48
C THR A 23 -31.82 23.25 -30.37
N ASP A 24 -33.08 22.81 -30.29
CA ASP A 24 -34.12 23.41 -29.45
C ASP A 24 -35.00 22.36 -28.72
N ARG A 25 -35.98 22.84 -27.95
CA ARG A 25 -36.93 21.99 -27.20
C ARG A 25 -37.71 21.04 -28.10
N LYS A 26 -38.14 21.50 -29.28
CA LYS A 26 -38.96 20.73 -30.24
C LYS A 26 -38.14 19.59 -30.84
N SER A 27 -36.89 19.83 -31.21
CA SER A 27 -35.97 18.79 -31.69
C SER A 27 -35.75 17.67 -30.65
N VAL A 28 -35.68 18.01 -29.36
CA VAL A 28 -35.55 17.02 -28.27
C VAL A 28 -36.86 16.26 -28.01
N GLN A 29 -38.04 16.89 -28.20
CA GLN A 29 -39.32 16.18 -28.18
C GLN A 29 -39.41 15.14 -29.31
N ASP A 30 -39.02 15.50 -30.52
CA ASP A 30 -39.09 14.60 -31.67
C ASP A 30 -38.02 13.49 -31.58
N LEU A 31 -36.86 13.78 -30.99
CA LEU A 31 -35.86 12.76 -30.63
C LEU A 31 -36.43 11.72 -29.68
N LEU A 32 -37.18 12.13 -28.64
CA LEU A 32 -37.89 11.18 -27.77
C LEU A 32 -38.96 10.39 -28.54
N LYS A 33 -39.76 11.05 -29.39
CA LYS A 33 -40.77 10.35 -30.21
C LYS A 33 -40.13 9.27 -31.10
N SER A 34 -38.90 9.49 -31.58
CA SER A 34 -38.13 8.46 -32.32
C SER A 34 -37.71 7.25 -31.48
N LEU A 35 -37.60 7.36 -30.15
CA LEU A 35 -37.35 6.23 -29.24
C LEU A 35 -38.63 5.47 -28.85
N LEU A 36 -39.77 6.17 -28.79
CA LEU A 36 -41.05 5.61 -28.35
C LEU A 36 -41.82 4.91 -29.49
N ASN A 37 -41.72 5.42 -30.72
CA ASN A 37 -42.41 4.85 -31.89
C ASN A 37 -42.01 3.39 -32.20
N PRO A 38 -40.72 2.98 -32.14
CA PRO A 38 -40.30 1.59 -32.39
C PRO A 38 -40.85 0.56 -31.39
N LEU A 39 -41.35 1.00 -30.22
CA LEU A 39 -41.97 0.12 -29.24
C LEU A 39 -43.42 -0.25 -29.57
N ARG A 40 -44.13 0.56 -30.38
CA ARG A 40 -45.56 0.34 -30.69
C ARG A 40 -45.88 -1.08 -31.21
N PRO A 41 -45.09 -1.70 -32.12
CA PRO A 41 -45.35 -3.05 -32.61
C PRO A 41 -45.15 -4.16 -31.55
N HIS A 42 -44.46 -3.85 -30.44
CA HIS A 42 -44.04 -4.83 -29.42
C HIS A 42 -44.90 -4.80 -28.15
N PHE A 43 -45.95 -3.97 -28.12
CA PHE A 43 -46.99 -4.02 -27.09
C PHE A 43 -47.80 -5.32 -27.17
N SER A 44 -48.11 -5.88 -26.01
CA SER A 44 -49.06 -7.00 -25.85
C SER A 44 -50.49 -6.66 -26.32
N PRO A 45 -51.38 -7.67 -26.49
CA PRO A 45 -52.77 -7.46 -26.85
C PRO A 45 -53.53 -6.48 -25.94
N GLN A 46 -53.45 -6.64 -24.62
CA GLN A 46 -54.10 -5.74 -23.63
C GLN A 46 -53.19 -4.55 -23.21
N LYS A 47 -52.09 -4.31 -23.93
CA LYS A 47 -51.15 -3.18 -23.79
C LYS A 47 -50.37 -3.09 -22.47
N ALA A 48 -50.53 -4.01 -21.54
CA ALA A 48 -49.84 -3.95 -20.24
C ALA A 48 -48.33 -4.22 -20.31
N LEU A 49 -47.83 -4.77 -21.42
CA LEU A 49 -46.48 -5.33 -21.51
C LEU A 49 -45.83 -4.95 -22.83
N ILE A 50 -44.50 -4.76 -22.83
CA ILE A 50 -43.75 -4.50 -24.06
C ILE A 50 -42.58 -5.47 -24.17
N ARG A 51 -42.68 -6.40 -25.12
CA ARG A 51 -41.64 -7.40 -25.38
C ARG A 51 -40.59 -6.84 -26.34
N VAL A 52 -39.68 -6.01 -25.82
CA VAL A 52 -38.57 -5.46 -26.61
C VAL A 52 -37.76 -6.60 -27.25
N PRO A 53 -37.51 -6.59 -28.58
CA PRO A 53 -36.82 -7.69 -29.26
C PRO A 53 -35.40 -7.94 -28.77
N GLY A 54 -35.11 -9.19 -28.43
CA GLY A 54 -33.79 -9.69 -28.05
C GLY A 54 -33.91 -10.95 -27.20
N SER A 55 -33.41 -12.09 -27.67
CA SER A 55 -33.47 -13.35 -26.93
C SER A 55 -32.33 -13.45 -25.91
N THR A 56 -32.53 -12.90 -24.71
CA THR A 56 -31.57 -12.94 -23.60
C THR A 56 -32.22 -13.42 -22.30
N ALA A 57 -31.42 -13.90 -21.36
CA ALA A 57 -31.85 -14.33 -20.02
C ALA A 57 -31.22 -13.45 -18.93
N VAL A 58 -31.97 -13.24 -17.85
CA VAL A 58 -31.61 -12.39 -16.69
C VAL A 58 -31.99 -13.07 -15.38
N ARG A 59 -31.54 -12.54 -14.24
CA ARG A 59 -31.78 -13.06 -12.88
C ARG A 59 -33.23 -12.97 -12.37
N PHE A 60 -34.19 -12.60 -13.22
CA PHE A 60 -35.60 -12.42 -12.91
C PHE A 60 -36.46 -12.92 -14.08
N ASP A 61 -37.76 -13.06 -13.85
CA ASP A 61 -38.68 -13.67 -14.82
C ASP A 61 -38.98 -12.79 -16.05
N ALA A 62 -39.43 -13.43 -17.14
CA ALA A 62 -39.72 -12.74 -18.39
C ALA A 62 -40.84 -11.68 -18.27
N ARG A 63 -41.83 -11.87 -17.38
CA ARG A 63 -42.90 -10.89 -17.14
C ARG A 63 -42.32 -9.62 -16.51
N ALA A 64 -41.35 -9.72 -15.60
CA ALA A 64 -40.61 -8.56 -15.11
C ALA A 64 -39.78 -7.86 -16.22
N ALA A 65 -39.17 -8.59 -17.15
CA ALA A 65 -38.47 -7.99 -18.30
C ALA A 65 -39.44 -7.24 -19.25
N GLU A 66 -40.64 -7.78 -19.48
CA GLU A 66 -41.70 -7.13 -20.25
C GLU A 66 -42.28 -5.89 -19.54
N ILE A 67 -42.22 -5.85 -18.20
CA ILE A 67 -42.53 -4.67 -17.37
C ILE A 67 -41.40 -3.64 -17.43
N GLU A 68 -40.11 -4.00 -17.50
CA GLU A 68 -39.02 -3.03 -17.77
C GLU A 68 -39.26 -2.30 -19.10
N GLY A 69 -39.63 -3.07 -20.14
CA GLY A 69 -39.93 -2.55 -21.48
C GLY A 69 -41.11 -1.58 -21.49
N PHE A 70 -42.06 -1.73 -20.57
CA PHE A 70 -43.15 -0.78 -20.36
C PHE A 70 -42.70 0.42 -19.51
N CYS A 71 -42.21 0.19 -18.30
CA CYS A 71 -42.08 1.26 -17.31
C CYS A 71 -40.93 2.23 -17.59
N ARG A 72 -39.81 1.78 -18.19
CA ARG A 72 -38.62 2.64 -18.37
C ARG A 72 -38.80 3.74 -19.43
N PRO A 73 -39.44 3.48 -20.58
CA PRO A 73 -39.86 4.55 -21.50
C PRO A 73 -40.74 5.64 -20.89
N LEU A 74 -41.48 5.35 -19.81
CA LEU A 74 -42.33 6.34 -19.14
C LEU A 74 -41.52 7.51 -18.55
N TRP A 75 -40.23 7.34 -18.21
CA TRP A 75 -39.38 8.48 -17.80
C TRP A 75 -39.35 9.59 -18.86
N GLY A 76 -39.31 9.21 -20.14
CA GLY A 76 -39.36 10.16 -21.25
C GLY A 76 -40.77 10.66 -21.50
N LEU A 77 -41.74 9.74 -21.63
CA LEU A 77 -43.13 10.09 -21.96
C LEU A 77 -43.79 10.99 -20.91
N SER A 78 -43.65 10.68 -19.63
CA SER A 78 -44.21 11.50 -18.55
C SER A 78 -43.55 12.88 -18.49
N SER A 79 -42.23 12.97 -18.75
CA SER A 79 -41.53 14.25 -18.86
C SER A 79 -42.01 15.10 -20.04
N LEU A 80 -42.28 14.48 -21.19
CA LEU A 80 -42.87 15.15 -22.36
C LEU A 80 -44.27 15.70 -22.05
N LEU A 81 -45.12 14.90 -21.41
CA LEU A 81 -46.50 15.28 -21.04
C LEU A 81 -46.53 16.37 -19.94
N ALA A 82 -45.67 16.26 -18.92
CA ALA A 82 -45.54 17.25 -17.84
C ALA A 82 -45.19 18.64 -18.35
N GLY A 83 -44.36 18.71 -19.41
CA GLY A 83 -44.02 19.95 -20.10
C GLY A 83 -45.06 20.42 -21.13
N GLY A 84 -46.27 19.84 -21.17
CA GLY A 84 -47.32 20.19 -22.12
C GLY A 84 -47.06 19.74 -23.57
N GLY A 85 -46.15 18.78 -23.78
CA GLY A 85 -45.97 18.11 -25.07
C GLY A 85 -46.95 16.94 -25.28
N ASP A 86 -47.14 16.53 -26.53
CA ASP A 86 -48.08 15.49 -26.93
C ASP A 86 -47.40 14.15 -27.27
N TYR A 87 -48.11 13.03 -27.11
CA TYR A 87 -47.77 11.78 -27.79
C TYR A 87 -49.03 10.99 -28.13
N GLU A 88 -49.27 10.77 -29.42
CA GLU A 88 -50.41 10.01 -29.97
C GLU A 88 -50.64 8.66 -29.27
N GLY A 89 -49.56 7.93 -28.95
CA GLY A 89 -49.65 6.61 -28.31
C GLY A 89 -49.98 6.62 -26.82
N THR A 90 -50.25 7.78 -26.18
CA THR A 90 -50.45 7.88 -24.72
C THR A 90 -51.60 7.02 -24.21
N GLU A 91 -52.68 6.83 -24.98
CA GLU A 91 -53.81 5.99 -24.55
C GLU A 91 -53.42 4.52 -24.35
N TRP A 92 -52.45 4.00 -25.11
CA TRP A 92 -51.97 2.61 -24.94
C TRP A 92 -51.21 2.44 -23.63
N TRP A 93 -50.53 3.49 -23.18
CA TRP A 93 -49.84 3.53 -21.89
C TRP A 93 -50.82 3.61 -20.71
N VAL A 94 -51.93 4.35 -20.86
CA VAL A 94 -53.00 4.41 -19.86
C VAL A 94 -53.75 3.07 -19.78
N GLU A 95 -54.10 2.45 -20.91
CA GLU A 95 -54.73 1.13 -20.93
C GLU A 95 -53.80 0.04 -20.38
N GLY A 96 -52.51 0.10 -20.71
CA GLY A 96 -51.52 -0.82 -20.16
C GLY A 96 -51.36 -0.73 -18.64
N LEU A 97 -51.44 0.48 -18.06
CA LEU A 97 -51.47 0.65 -16.60
C LEU A 97 -52.71 0.02 -15.97
N LYS A 98 -53.90 0.24 -16.57
CA LYS A 98 -55.17 -0.34 -16.11
C LYS A 98 -55.13 -1.86 -16.11
N LYS A 99 -54.62 -2.49 -17.18
CA LYS A 99 -54.58 -3.96 -17.33
C LYS A 99 -53.44 -4.60 -16.54
N GLY A 100 -52.26 -3.99 -16.54
CA GLY A 100 -51.09 -4.47 -15.81
C GLY A 100 -51.28 -4.49 -14.30
N THR A 101 -52.11 -3.61 -13.75
CA THR A 101 -52.42 -3.56 -12.31
C THR A 101 -53.71 -4.26 -11.90
N ASP A 102 -54.54 -4.77 -12.83
CA ASP A 102 -55.77 -5.51 -12.51
C ASP A 102 -55.50 -7.00 -12.29
N PRO A 103 -55.67 -7.56 -11.07
CA PRO A 103 -55.42 -8.98 -10.81
C PRO A 103 -56.34 -9.94 -11.58
N ALA A 104 -57.39 -9.42 -12.22
CA ALA A 104 -58.27 -10.16 -13.12
C ALA A 104 -57.81 -10.17 -14.60
N SER A 105 -56.71 -9.49 -14.97
CA SER A 105 -56.15 -9.53 -16.33
C SER A 105 -55.15 -10.68 -16.50
N GLU A 106 -55.19 -11.34 -17.66
CA GLU A 106 -54.16 -12.30 -18.10
C GLU A 106 -52.76 -11.65 -18.25
N GLU A 107 -52.72 -10.33 -18.45
CA GLU A 107 -51.50 -9.55 -18.56
C GLU A 107 -51.07 -8.90 -17.23
N TYR A 108 -51.72 -9.26 -16.11
CA TYR A 108 -51.37 -8.76 -14.78
C TYR A 108 -49.86 -8.90 -14.50
N TRP A 109 -49.28 -7.85 -13.90
CA TRP A 109 -47.85 -7.76 -13.64
C TRP A 109 -47.37 -8.70 -12.53
N GLY A 110 -48.28 -9.09 -11.64
CA GLY A 110 -48.00 -9.95 -10.49
C GLY A 110 -47.47 -9.20 -9.28
N GLU A 111 -47.67 -9.79 -8.10
CA GLU A 111 -47.21 -9.26 -6.81
C GLU A 111 -45.68 -9.25 -6.70
N PRO A 112 -45.06 -8.16 -6.20
CA PRO A 112 -43.62 -8.15 -5.92
C PRO A 112 -43.28 -9.05 -4.73
N ARG A 113 -42.11 -9.70 -4.83
CA ARG A 113 -41.45 -10.43 -3.75
C ARG A 113 -40.36 -9.55 -3.11
N ASP A 114 -39.75 -10.03 -2.05
CA ASP A 114 -38.58 -9.36 -1.47
C ASP A 114 -37.42 -9.29 -2.48
N ASN A 115 -36.87 -8.10 -2.72
CA ASN A 115 -35.81 -7.83 -3.71
C ASN A 115 -36.18 -8.19 -5.18
N ASP A 116 -37.46 -8.08 -5.55
CA ASP A 116 -38.01 -8.35 -6.89
C ASP A 116 -37.76 -7.19 -7.87
N GLN A 117 -37.49 -7.49 -9.14
CA GLN A 117 -37.25 -6.48 -10.17
C GLN A 117 -38.46 -5.54 -10.36
N ARG A 118 -39.69 -6.00 -10.12
CA ARG A 118 -40.91 -5.18 -10.20
C ARG A 118 -40.82 -3.91 -9.35
N MET A 119 -40.14 -3.98 -8.20
CA MET A 119 -39.94 -2.87 -7.27
C MET A 119 -39.13 -1.71 -7.87
N VAL A 120 -38.27 -1.99 -8.84
CA VAL A 120 -37.49 -0.99 -9.58
C VAL A 120 -38.39 -0.22 -10.55
N GLU A 121 -39.26 -0.95 -11.24
CA GLU A 121 -40.18 -0.40 -12.25
C GLU A 121 -41.32 0.43 -11.63
N MET A 122 -41.59 0.24 -10.34
CA MET A 122 -42.46 1.10 -9.54
C MET A 122 -41.96 2.55 -9.42
N CYS A 123 -40.66 2.81 -9.59
CA CYS A 123 -40.10 4.17 -9.55
C CYS A 123 -40.55 5.06 -10.73
N PRO A 124 -40.35 4.68 -12.02
CA PRO A 124 -40.90 5.43 -13.15
C PRO A 124 -42.43 5.57 -13.10
N LEU A 125 -43.16 4.59 -12.59
CA LEU A 125 -44.61 4.68 -12.41
C LEU A 125 -45.00 5.70 -11.34
N GLY A 126 -44.33 5.70 -10.19
CA GLY A 126 -44.51 6.71 -9.14
C GLY A 126 -44.20 8.13 -9.64
N PHE A 127 -43.11 8.30 -10.39
CA PHE A 127 -42.80 9.56 -11.07
C PHE A 127 -43.89 9.96 -12.09
N THR A 128 -44.32 9.03 -12.93
CA THR A 128 -45.34 9.26 -13.97
C THR A 128 -46.65 9.75 -13.38
N LEU A 129 -47.13 9.12 -12.30
CA LEU A 129 -48.32 9.57 -11.58
C LEU A 129 -48.12 10.97 -10.99
N ALA A 130 -46.93 11.29 -10.47
CA ALA A 130 -46.65 12.60 -9.87
C ALA A 130 -46.56 13.77 -10.87
N VAL A 131 -46.28 13.51 -12.16
CA VAL A 131 -46.04 14.58 -13.16
C VAL A 131 -46.97 14.59 -14.37
N ALA A 132 -47.70 13.50 -14.66
CA ALA A 132 -48.57 13.36 -15.82
C ALA A 132 -50.00 12.96 -15.39
N PRO A 133 -50.86 13.91 -14.95
CA PRO A 133 -52.18 13.64 -14.35
C PRO A 133 -53.10 12.73 -15.17
N VAL A 134 -52.96 12.76 -16.50
CA VAL A 134 -53.68 11.91 -17.45
C VAL A 134 -53.63 10.40 -17.12
N PHE A 135 -52.58 9.93 -16.44
CA PHE A 135 -52.43 8.54 -15.99
C PHE A 135 -53.28 8.17 -14.76
N TRP A 136 -53.76 9.15 -13.98
CA TRP A 136 -54.61 8.93 -12.81
C TRP A 136 -56.06 9.39 -13.04
N GLU A 137 -56.25 10.52 -13.71
CA GLU A 137 -57.56 11.10 -14.02
C GLU A 137 -58.44 10.13 -14.81
N LYS A 138 -57.86 9.42 -15.78
CA LYS A 138 -58.53 8.42 -16.63
C LYS A 138 -58.80 7.06 -15.95
N LEU A 139 -58.38 6.88 -14.70
CA LEU A 139 -58.68 5.69 -13.92
C LEU A 139 -60.03 5.83 -13.22
N THR A 140 -60.87 4.81 -13.33
CA THR A 140 -62.06 4.61 -12.50
C THR A 140 -61.66 4.28 -11.05
N GLU A 141 -62.60 4.34 -10.10
CA GLU A 141 -62.33 4.04 -8.70
C GLU A 141 -61.74 2.63 -8.48
N LYS A 142 -62.24 1.61 -9.21
CA LYS A 142 -61.65 0.26 -9.19
C LYS A 142 -60.19 0.26 -9.67
N GLU A 143 -59.92 0.93 -10.79
CA GLU A 143 -58.58 0.98 -11.37
C GLU A 143 -57.60 1.77 -10.49
N ARG A 144 -58.06 2.82 -9.80
CA ARG A 144 -57.26 3.52 -8.77
C ARG A 144 -56.93 2.58 -7.60
N GLY A 145 -57.91 1.84 -7.08
CA GLY A 145 -57.69 0.84 -6.03
C GLY A 145 -56.73 -0.29 -6.43
N ASN A 146 -56.76 -0.71 -7.70
CA ASN A 146 -55.80 -1.64 -8.29
C ASN A 146 -54.38 -1.04 -8.30
N VAL A 147 -54.22 0.20 -8.78
CA VAL A 147 -52.91 0.91 -8.81
C VAL A 147 -52.37 1.16 -7.40
N GLU A 148 -53.18 1.61 -6.44
CA GLU A 148 -52.78 1.73 -5.03
C GLU A 148 -52.26 0.40 -4.45
N THR A 149 -52.95 -0.69 -4.77
CA THR A 149 -52.62 -2.03 -4.28
C THR A 149 -51.31 -2.51 -4.86
N TRP A 150 -51.17 -2.47 -6.18
CA TRP A 150 -49.96 -2.94 -6.85
C TRP A 150 -48.74 -2.04 -6.58
N LEU A 151 -48.91 -0.71 -6.53
CA LEU A 151 -47.79 0.24 -6.42
C LEU A 151 -47.36 0.53 -4.98
N GLY A 152 -48.31 0.81 -4.07
CA GLY A 152 -48.03 1.30 -2.72
C GLY A 152 -48.16 0.22 -1.65
N ASN A 153 -49.32 -0.43 -1.58
CA ASN A 153 -49.60 -1.41 -0.52
C ASN A 153 -48.68 -2.63 -0.64
N SER A 154 -48.36 -3.07 -1.87
CA SER A 154 -47.47 -4.20 -2.10
C SER A 154 -46.04 -3.92 -1.61
N ILE A 155 -45.38 -2.82 -2.02
CA ILE A 155 -43.96 -2.54 -1.78
C ILE A 155 -43.63 -2.15 -0.34
N ASN A 156 -44.57 -1.50 0.37
CA ASN A 156 -44.37 -1.03 1.74
C ASN A 156 -44.19 -2.16 2.77
N SER A 157 -44.64 -3.37 2.42
CA SER A 157 -44.56 -4.58 3.25
C SER A 157 -43.29 -5.43 3.01
N LYS A 158 -42.43 -5.06 2.06
CA LYS A 158 -41.36 -5.92 1.53
C LYS A 158 -39.96 -5.48 1.93
N ASN A 159 -39.02 -6.42 1.91
CA ASN A 159 -37.60 -6.15 2.04
C ASN A 159 -37.02 -5.63 0.70
N MET A 160 -36.24 -4.55 0.80
CA MET A 160 -35.54 -3.90 -0.29
C MET A 160 -34.03 -4.02 -0.07
N PRO A 161 -33.20 -4.09 -1.14
CA PRO A 161 -31.75 -3.98 -1.01
C PRO A 161 -31.33 -2.68 -0.33
N ASN A 162 -30.29 -2.74 0.51
CA ASN A 162 -29.71 -1.61 1.24
C ASN A 162 -28.82 -0.74 0.32
N THR A 163 -29.42 -0.16 -0.71
CA THR A 163 -28.79 0.57 -1.83
C THR A 163 -29.74 1.69 -2.31
N ASN A 164 -29.47 2.29 -3.47
CA ASN A 164 -30.39 3.20 -4.16
C ASN A 164 -31.84 2.68 -4.32
N TRP A 165 -32.09 1.37 -4.20
CA TRP A 165 -33.42 0.77 -4.30
C TRP A 165 -34.47 1.37 -3.35
N LEU A 166 -34.07 1.90 -2.20
CA LEU A 166 -34.99 2.57 -1.27
C LEU A 166 -35.67 3.80 -1.89
N TRP A 167 -35.01 4.49 -2.83
CA TRP A 167 -35.67 5.57 -3.60
C TRP A 167 -36.88 5.09 -4.39
N PHE A 168 -36.88 3.84 -4.87
CA PHE A 168 -37.99 3.33 -5.68
C PHE A 168 -39.27 3.20 -4.85
N ARG A 169 -39.15 2.85 -3.56
CA ARG A 169 -40.27 2.86 -2.61
C ARG A 169 -40.70 4.28 -2.22
N VAL A 170 -39.77 5.21 -2.03
CA VAL A 170 -40.09 6.64 -1.85
C VAL A 170 -40.94 7.15 -3.01
N PHE A 171 -40.50 6.91 -4.26
CA PHE A 171 -41.18 7.39 -5.46
C PHE A 171 -42.54 6.72 -5.71
N ALA A 172 -42.67 5.42 -5.46
CA ALA A 172 -43.96 4.73 -5.51
C ALA A 172 -45.00 5.38 -4.59
N ASN A 173 -44.61 5.74 -3.36
CA ASN A 173 -45.50 6.41 -2.41
C ASN A 173 -45.76 7.89 -2.77
N LEU A 174 -44.76 8.64 -3.26
CA LEU A 174 -44.94 10.03 -3.68
C LEU A 174 -45.91 10.18 -4.85
N GLY A 175 -45.89 9.25 -5.82
CA GLY A 175 -46.84 9.23 -6.94
C GLY A 175 -48.29 9.09 -6.50
N LEU A 176 -48.55 8.20 -5.54
CA LEU A 176 -49.88 8.02 -4.94
C LEU A 176 -50.27 9.24 -4.09
N LYS A 177 -49.34 9.77 -3.28
CA LYS A 177 -49.54 10.95 -2.43
C LYS A 177 -50.00 12.17 -3.23
N LYS A 178 -49.34 12.52 -4.34
CA LYS A 178 -49.71 13.68 -5.18
C LYS A 178 -51.09 13.53 -5.84
N ASN A 179 -51.62 12.32 -5.92
CA ASN A 179 -52.91 12.01 -6.54
C ASN A 179 -54.03 11.71 -5.51
N GLY A 180 -53.75 11.87 -4.21
CA GLY A 180 -54.69 11.56 -3.12
C GLY A 180 -54.97 10.07 -2.92
N GLY A 181 -54.18 9.18 -3.53
CA GLY A 181 -54.26 7.73 -3.33
C GLY A 181 -53.59 7.28 -2.02
N LYS A 182 -53.90 6.06 -1.58
CA LYS A 182 -53.31 5.47 -0.36
C LYS A 182 -51.79 5.30 -0.47
N PHE A 183 -51.04 5.81 0.50
CA PHE A 183 -49.58 5.73 0.59
C PHE A 183 -49.12 5.62 2.06
N SER A 184 -47.84 5.31 2.29
CA SER A 184 -47.22 5.34 3.62
C SER A 184 -46.24 6.51 3.74
N GLN A 185 -46.62 7.53 4.52
CA GLN A 185 -45.73 8.64 4.89
C GLN A 185 -44.54 8.13 5.74
N GLU A 186 -44.81 7.22 6.68
CA GLU A 186 -43.80 6.59 7.55
C GLU A 186 -42.67 5.92 6.73
N ARG A 187 -43.00 5.20 5.64
CA ARG A 187 -41.99 4.59 4.76
C ARG A 187 -41.17 5.62 3.99
N ILE A 188 -41.77 6.71 3.52
CA ILE A 188 -41.02 7.82 2.89
C ILE A 188 -39.99 8.37 3.88
N GLU A 189 -40.40 8.65 5.12
CA GLU A 189 -39.52 9.22 6.15
C GLU A 189 -38.40 8.27 6.56
N GLN A 190 -38.72 6.98 6.81
CA GLN A 190 -37.73 5.95 7.13
C GLN A 190 -36.68 5.79 6.01
N ASP A 191 -37.13 5.68 4.75
CA ASP A 191 -36.23 5.51 3.62
C ASP A 191 -35.39 6.78 3.38
N ILE A 192 -35.95 8.00 3.49
CA ILE A 192 -35.21 9.25 3.33
C ILE A 192 -34.17 9.44 4.45
N VAL A 193 -34.48 9.09 5.69
CA VAL A 193 -33.48 9.11 6.79
C VAL A 193 -32.35 8.11 6.51
N HIS A 194 -32.68 6.90 6.07
CA HIS A 194 -31.68 5.87 5.80
C HIS A 194 -30.82 6.19 4.55
N LEU A 195 -31.42 6.66 3.47
CA LEU A 195 -30.74 7.11 2.25
C LEU A 195 -29.76 8.27 2.53
N ASN A 196 -30.07 9.14 3.49
CA ASN A 196 -29.13 10.19 3.90
C ASN A 196 -27.86 9.64 4.58
N SER A 197 -27.88 8.42 5.15
CA SER A 197 -26.66 7.77 5.67
C SER A 197 -25.66 7.38 4.57
N PHE A 198 -26.04 7.45 3.28
CA PHE A 198 -25.18 7.15 2.15
C PHE A 198 -24.36 8.37 1.66
N PHE A 199 -24.71 9.58 2.09
CA PHE A 199 -24.01 10.82 1.71
C PHE A 199 -22.58 10.87 2.29
N ARG A 200 -21.62 11.40 1.53
CA ARG A 200 -20.20 11.42 1.92
C ARG A 200 -19.55 12.81 1.93
N GLY A 201 -20.21 13.83 1.41
CA GLY A 201 -19.68 15.20 1.31
C GLY A 201 -19.49 15.66 -0.13
N GLU A 202 -19.37 16.98 -0.34
CA GLU A 202 -19.07 17.60 -1.65
C GLU A 202 -20.00 17.10 -2.78
N GLY A 203 -21.28 16.87 -2.47
CA GLY A 203 -22.29 16.31 -3.39
C GLY A 203 -22.28 14.79 -3.58
N TRP A 204 -21.21 14.09 -3.21
CA TRP A 204 -21.06 12.65 -3.43
C TRP A 204 -21.83 11.78 -2.42
N SER A 205 -22.36 10.66 -2.90
CA SER A 205 -23.05 9.63 -2.11
C SER A 205 -22.63 8.23 -2.58
N ASN A 206 -22.55 7.26 -1.67
CA ASN A 206 -22.29 5.87 -2.03
C ASN A 206 -23.58 5.17 -2.48
N ASP A 207 -23.47 4.14 -3.31
CA ASP A 207 -24.59 3.21 -3.57
C ASP A 207 -24.72 2.13 -2.48
N GLY A 208 -24.89 2.58 -1.23
CA GLY A 208 -25.02 1.72 -0.04
C GLY A 208 -24.41 2.32 1.24
N PRO A 209 -24.46 1.56 2.36
CA PRO A 209 -23.95 1.99 3.66
C PRO A 209 -22.44 2.26 3.70
N GLU A 210 -21.98 2.72 4.86
CA GLU A 210 -20.56 2.94 5.16
C GLU A 210 -19.72 1.66 4.93
N GLY A 211 -18.52 1.82 4.36
CA GLY A 211 -17.65 0.72 3.93
C GLY A 211 -17.80 0.28 2.46
N ILE A 212 -18.90 0.61 1.77
CA ILE A 212 -19.05 0.38 0.33
C ILE A 212 -18.52 1.62 -0.43
N TRP A 213 -17.37 1.51 -1.11
CA TRP A 213 -16.81 2.61 -1.91
C TRP A 213 -17.22 2.51 -3.38
N GLN A 214 -18.52 2.72 -3.64
CA GLN A 214 -19.11 2.71 -4.98
C GLN A 214 -19.72 4.08 -5.29
N GLN A 215 -19.06 4.84 -6.18
CA GLN A 215 -19.52 6.16 -6.63
C GLN A 215 -19.42 6.22 -8.17
N ASP A 216 -20.46 5.72 -8.82
CA ASP A 216 -20.61 5.56 -10.27
C ASP A 216 -21.75 6.45 -10.81
N TYR A 217 -22.09 6.31 -12.10
CA TYR A 217 -23.24 7.03 -12.69
C TYR A 217 -24.60 6.66 -12.06
N TYR A 218 -24.73 5.53 -11.35
CA TYR A 218 -25.92 5.21 -10.54
C TYR A 218 -26.01 6.16 -9.34
N SER A 219 -24.90 6.39 -8.63
CA SER A 219 -24.84 7.39 -7.55
C SER A 219 -25.05 8.83 -8.05
N GLY A 220 -24.46 9.16 -9.20
CA GLY A 220 -24.29 10.55 -9.65
C GLY A 220 -25.25 11.07 -10.73
N SER A 221 -25.63 10.25 -11.71
CA SER A 221 -26.40 10.73 -12.88
C SER A 221 -27.84 10.27 -12.93
N PHE A 222 -28.09 8.99 -12.64
CA PHE A 222 -29.36 8.33 -12.99
C PHE A 222 -30.02 7.51 -11.88
N ALA A 223 -29.52 7.56 -10.63
CA ALA A 223 -30.33 7.20 -9.47
C ALA A 223 -30.17 8.22 -8.32
N ILE A 224 -29.12 8.16 -7.48
CA ILE A 224 -29.18 8.82 -6.16
C ILE A 224 -29.27 10.35 -6.26
N GLN A 225 -28.36 11.03 -6.96
CA GLN A 225 -28.43 12.48 -7.18
C GLN A 225 -29.67 12.90 -8.00
N PHE A 226 -30.01 12.13 -9.04
CA PHE A 226 -31.18 12.37 -9.88
C PHE A 226 -32.50 12.35 -9.10
N LEU A 227 -32.68 11.34 -8.25
CA LEU A 227 -33.88 11.14 -7.45
C LEU A 227 -33.90 12.09 -6.24
N GLN A 228 -32.75 12.55 -5.72
CA GLN A 228 -32.67 13.69 -4.78
C GLN A 228 -33.23 14.97 -5.43
N LEU A 229 -32.87 15.27 -6.68
CA LEU A 229 -33.38 16.45 -7.40
C LEU A 229 -34.88 16.36 -7.71
N ILE A 230 -35.37 15.22 -8.19
CA ILE A 230 -36.81 15.05 -8.42
C ILE A 230 -37.58 15.08 -7.08
N TYR A 231 -37.04 14.53 -5.99
CA TYR A 231 -37.64 14.66 -4.66
C TYR A 231 -37.73 16.13 -4.23
N ALA A 232 -36.63 16.90 -4.41
CA ALA A 232 -36.61 18.32 -4.08
C ALA A 232 -37.63 19.15 -4.90
N LYS A 233 -38.00 18.70 -6.10
CA LYS A 233 -39.06 19.31 -6.92
C LYS A 233 -40.48 18.89 -6.51
N LEU A 234 -40.69 17.59 -6.24
CA LEU A 234 -42.02 17.06 -5.94
C LEU A 234 -42.45 17.30 -4.50
N ALA A 235 -41.55 17.15 -3.54
CA ALA A 235 -41.83 17.25 -2.10
C ALA A 235 -41.34 18.57 -1.47
N GLY A 236 -40.74 19.48 -2.24
CA GLY A 236 -40.07 20.67 -1.70
C GLY A 236 -40.99 21.70 -1.02
N ASP A 237 -42.28 21.73 -1.35
CA ASP A 237 -43.26 22.56 -0.63
C ASP A 237 -43.60 21.99 0.76
N GLU A 238 -43.35 20.69 0.96
CA GLU A 238 -43.68 19.93 2.17
C GLU A 238 -42.46 19.70 3.07
N ASP A 239 -41.28 19.50 2.47
CA ASP A 239 -39.97 19.48 3.14
C ASP A 239 -38.97 20.43 2.43
N PRO A 240 -39.11 21.76 2.64
CA PRO A 240 -38.24 22.75 2.02
C PRO A 240 -36.80 22.67 2.53
N ALA A 241 -36.58 22.15 3.75
CA ALA A 241 -35.24 21.98 4.31
C ALA A 241 -34.46 20.88 3.58
N LYS A 242 -35.09 19.72 3.35
CA LYS A 242 -34.48 18.63 2.60
C LYS A 242 -34.33 18.96 1.12
N ALA A 243 -35.29 19.68 0.54
CA ALA A 243 -35.18 20.17 -0.84
C ALA A 243 -33.98 21.12 -1.00
N ALA A 244 -33.81 22.09 -0.10
CA ALA A 244 -32.64 22.98 -0.10
C ALA A 244 -31.32 22.21 0.08
N GLU A 245 -31.28 21.22 0.98
CA GLU A 245 -30.10 20.36 1.16
C GLU A 245 -29.76 19.58 -0.11
N PHE A 246 -30.74 18.95 -0.76
CA PHE A 246 -30.54 18.19 -2.00
C PHE A 246 -30.13 19.08 -3.18
N LYS A 247 -30.73 20.28 -3.33
CA LYS A 247 -30.26 21.28 -4.31
C LYS A 247 -28.82 21.67 -4.06
N LYS A 248 -28.42 21.91 -2.80
CA LYS A 248 -27.03 22.26 -2.45
C LYS A 248 -26.05 21.12 -2.76
N ARG A 249 -26.39 19.87 -2.45
CA ARG A 249 -25.59 18.70 -2.84
C ARG A 249 -25.40 18.62 -4.36
N ALA A 250 -26.43 18.92 -5.14
CA ALA A 250 -26.35 18.92 -6.59
C ALA A 250 -25.51 20.07 -7.15
N GLN A 251 -25.51 21.26 -6.53
CA GLN A 251 -24.58 22.34 -6.87
C GLN A 251 -23.12 21.88 -6.71
N ASP A 252 -22.77 21.33 -5.55
CA ASP A 252 -21.42 20.86 -5.26
C ASP A 252 -21.01 19.72 -6.23
N TYR A 253 -21.94 18.78 -6.49
CA TYR A 253 -21.73 17.69 -7.43
C TYR A 253 -21.53 18.15 -8.88
N ALA A 254 -22.23 19.18 -9.34
CA ALA A 254 -22.15 19.66 -10.73
C ALA A 254 -20.74 20.13 -11.12
N LEU A 255 -20.02 20.76 -10.18
CA LEU A 255 -18.64 21.24 -10.35
C LEU A 255 -17.62 20.09 -10.49
N ASP A 256 -17.97 18.89 -10.04
CA ASP A 256 -17.19 17.66 -10.26
C ASP A 256 -17.67 16.92 -11.52
N PHE A 257 -18.98 16.77 -11.70
CA PHE A 257 -19.55 15.93 -12.75
C PHE A 257 -19.33 16.47 -14.16
N VAL A 258 -19.12 17.78 -14.33
CA VAL A 258 -18.74 18.38 -15.63
C VAL A 258 -17.48 17.73 -16.22
N TYR A 259 -16.58 17.19 -15.39
CA TYR A 259 -15.36 16.51 -15.82
C TYR A 259 -15.56 15.10 -16.40
N TYR A 260 -16.74 14.51 -16.27
CA TYR A 260 -17.05 13.19 -16.85
C TYR A 260 -17.42 13.28 -18.35
N PHE A 261 -17.52 14.50 -18.91
CA PHE A 261 -17.85 14.76 -20.32
C PHE A 261 -16.76 15.57 -21.01
N ASP A 262 -16.53 15.32 -22.29
CA ASP A 262 -15.63 16.12 -23.14
C ASP A 262 -16.36 17.10 -24.07
N GLU A 263 -15.58 17.85 -24.86
CA GLU A 263 -16.07 18.91 -25.73
C GLU A 263 -16.94 18.41 -26.89
N GLU A 264 -16.75 17.16 -27.32
CA GLU A 264 -17.61 16.47 -28.30
C GLU A 264 -18.88 15.89 -27.65
N GLY A 265 -18.97 15.93 -26.31
CA GLY A 265 -20.08 15.38 -25.53
C GLY A 265 -19.91 13.92 -25.15
N ARG A 266 -18.75 13.29 -25.40
CA ARG A 266 -18.51 11.90 -24.97
C ARG A 266 -18.45 11.83 -23.45
N ALA A 267 -19.27 10.97 -22.87
CA ALA A 267 -19.18 10.64 -21.45
C ALA A 267 -18.10 9.55 -21.25
N THR A 268 -17.23 9.67 -20.24
CA THR A 268 -16.21 8.65 -19.95
C THR A 268 -16.87 7.39 -19.39
N PRO A 269 -16.84 6.24 -20.08
CA PRO A 269 -17.48 5.01 -19.59
C PRO A 269 -16.71 4.50 -18.37
N PHE A 270 -17.43 4.37 -17.24
CA PHE A 270 -16.90 3.98 -15.94
C PHE A 270 -17.99 3.30 -15.11
N GLY A 271 -17.63 2.29 -14.31
CA GLY A 271 -18.53 1.61 -13.39
C GLY A 271 -19.53 0.65 -14.05
N ARG A 272 -20.66 0.39 -13.37
CA ARG A 272 -21.72 -0.53 -13.83
C ARG A 272 -22.78 0.18 -14.69
N SER A 273 -23.53 -0.60 -15.45
CA SER A 273 -24.75 -0.18 -16.16
C SER A 273 -24.59 1.00 -17.13
N VAL A 274 -23.37 1.19 -17.64
CA VAL A 274 -23.06 2.13 -18.72
C VAL A 274 -23.90 1.90 -19.99
N GLY A 275 -24.46 0.69 -20.16
CA GLY A 275 -25.39 0.34 -21.24
C GLY A 275 -26.76 1.03 -21.19
N TYR A 276 -27.01 1.90 -20.21
CA TYR A 276 -28.13 2.86 -20.24
C TYR A 276 -27.80 4.14 -21.05
N ARG A 277 -26.61 4.20 -21.67
CA ARG A 277 -26.24 5.19 -22.71
C ARG A 277 -26.43 6.64 -22.25
N PHE A 278 -27.27 7.43 -22.94
CA PHE A 278 -27.53 8.84 -22.64
C PHE A 278 -28.21 9.09 -21.27
N ALA A 279 -28.62 8.04 -20.52
CA ALA A 279 -28.88 8.18 -19.08
C ALA A 279 -27.70 8.83 -18.33
N MET A 280 -26.46 8.67 -18.81
CA MET A 280 -25.28 9.36 -18.26
C MET A 280 -25.41 10.88 -18.22
N ALA A 281 -26.25 11.51 -19.04
CA ALA A 281 -26.45 12.96 -19.06
C ALA A 281 -27.69 13.44 -18.28
N SER A 282 -28.49 12.55 -17.69
CA SER A 282 -29.81 12.89 -17.15
C SER A 282 -29.79 13.86 -15.97
N PHE A 283 -28.71 13.89 -15.17
CA PHE A 283 -28.51 14.88 -14.12
C PHE A 283 -28.58 16.33 -14.64
N TRP A 284 -28.05 16.62 -15.83
CA TRP A 284 -28.09 17.97 -16.41
C TRP A 284 -29.52 18.47 -16.69
N GLY A 285 -30.41 17.56 -17.09
CA GLY A 285 -31.84 17.86 -17.18
C GLY A 285 -32.54 17.93 -15.82
N ALA A 286 -32.11 17.14 -14.83
CA ALA A 286 -32.68 17.15 -13.49
C ALA A 286 -32.40 18.46 -12.73
N LEU A 287 -31.24 19.10 -12.96
CA LEU A 287 -30.96 20.45 -12.46
C LEU A 287 -31.99 21.48 -12.93
N ALA A 288 -32.39 21.41 -14.20
CA ALA A 288 -33.45 22.26 -14.75
C ALA A 288 -34.81 21.92 -14.15
N TYR A 289 -35.18 20.63 -14.11
CA TYR A 289 -36.45 20.18 -13.54
C TYR A 289 -36.65 20.59 -12.08
N ALA A 290 -35.58 20.60 -11.29
CA ALA A 290 -35.63 20.97 -9.89
C ALA A 290 -35.45 22.47 -9.60
N ASP A 291 -35.32 23.34 -10.62
CA ASP A 291 -34.99 24.77 -10.46
C ASP A 291 -33.76 24.98 -9.54
N VAL A 292 -32.61 24.41 -9.92
CA VAL A 292 -31.36 24.56 -9.17
C VAL A 292 -30.63 25.84 -9.60
N GLU A 293 -30.32 26.71 -8.63
CA GLU A 293 -29.40 27.83 -8.82
C GLU A 293 -28.00 27.27 -9.16
N LEU A 294 -27.44 27.63 -10.32
CA LEU A 294 -26.19 27.06 -10.80
C LEU A 294 -24.97 27.73 -10.14
N PRO A 295 -23.96 26.96 -9.69
CA PRO A 295 -22.73 27.52 -9.15
C PRO A 295 -21.80 27.98 -10.28
N GLU A 296 -21.09 29.09 -10.08
CA GLU A 296 -20.04 29.54 -11.01
C GLU A 296 -18.97 28.43 -11.21
N PRO A 297 -18.48 28.20 -12.44
CA PRO A 297 -18.73 28.95 -13.67
C PRO A 297 -19.86 28.39 -14.55
N LEU A 298 -20.78 27.58 -14.00
CA LEU A 298 -21.81 26.89 -14.79
C LEU A 298 -23.02 27.80 -15.08
N THR A 299 -23.33 27.98 -16.35
CA THR A 299 -24.48 28.74 -16.86
C THR A 299 -25.55 27.82 -17.44
N TRP A 300 -26.78 28.32 -17.62
CA TRP A 300 -27.83 27.53 -18.26
C TRP A 300 -27.50 27.13 -19.70
N GLY A 301 -26.73 27.95 -20.44
CA GLY A 301 -26.24 27.58 -21.78
C GLY A 301 -25.16 26.49 -21.74
N ILE A 302 -24.29 26.47 -20.72
CA ILE A 302 -23.34 25.37 -20.49
C ILE A 302 -24.08 24.07 -20.16
N ILE A 303 -25.09 24.11 -19.27
CA ILE A 303 -25.89 22.93 -18.89
C ILE A 303 -26.71 22.41 -20.09
N LYS A 304 -27.29 23.31 -20.90
CA LYS A 304 -27.93 22.98 -22.19
C LYS A 304 -26.94 22.29 -23.13
N GLY A 305 -25.75 22.86 -23.29
CA GLY A 305 -24.69 22.31 -24.13
C GLY A 305 -24.19 20.93 -23.68
N LEU A 306 -24.02 20.70 -22.38
CA LEU A 306 -23.60 19.38 -21.85
C LEU A 306 -24.59 18.27 -22.22
N LEU A 307 -25.90 18.54 -22.11
CA LEU A 307 -26.93 17.57 -22.50
C LEU A 307 -27.03 17.40 -24.03
N LEU A 308 -27.10 18.51 -24.79
CA LEU A 308 -27.29 18.45 -26.25
C LEU A 308 -26.06 17.89 -26.97
N ARG A 309 -24.83 18.17 -26.52
CA ARG A 309 -23.61 17.54 -27.06
C ARG A 309 -23.60 16.04 -26.79
N ASN A 310 -23.96 15.57 -25.58
CA ASN A 310 -24.02 14.13 -25.31
C ASN A 310 -25.08 13.43 -26.18
N LEU A 311 -26.27 14.01 -26.34
CA LEU A 311 -27.29 13.46 -27.23
C LEU A 311 -26.82 13.43 -28.70
N ARG A 312 -26.18 14.50 -29.20
CA ARG A 312 -25.59 14.53 -30.55
C ARG A 312 -24.48 13.50 -30.73
N TRP A 313 -23.65 13.25 -29.71
CA TRP A 313 -22.69 12.14 -29.78
C TRP A 313 -23.39 10.79 -29.91
N TRP A 314 -24.43 10.51 -29.11
CA TRP A 314 -25.21 9.27 -29.23
C TRP A 314 -25.95 9.12 -30.57
N GLN A 315 -26.29 10.21 -31.26
CA GLN A 315 -26.84 10.15 -32.63
C GLN A 315 -25.85 9.58 -33.66
N THR A 316 -24.54 9.69 -33.42
CA THR A 316 -23.50 9.10 -34.29
C THR A 316 -23.33 7.58 -34.12
N GLN A 317 -23.92 6.99 -33.08
CA GLN A 317 -23.73 5.58 -32.73
C GLN A 317 -24.78 4.72 -33.44
N ASP A 318 -24.47 4.33 -34.68
CA ASP A 318 -25.40 3.62 -35.58
C ASP A 318 -25.76 2.19 -35.16
N GLN A 319 -24.88 1.50 -34.43
CA GLN A 319 -25.05 0.11 -34.04
C GLN A 319 -25.83 -0.10 -32.72
N ILE A 320 -26.39 0.95 -32.12
CA ILE A 320 -27.20 0.83 -30.89
C ILE A 320 -28.63 0.31 -31.13
N TRP A 321 -29.04 0.19 -32.39
CA TRP A 321 -30.40 -0.18 -32.81
C TRP A 321 -30.51 -1.65 -33.22
N SER A 322 -31.66 -2.25 -32.93
CA SER A 322 -32.07 -3.55 -33.47
C SER A 322 -32.61 -3.39 -34.90
N PRO A 323 -32.78 -4.47 -35.66
CA PRO A 323 -33.47 -4.42 -36.96
C PRO A 323 -34.90 -3.86 -36.91
N THR A 324 -35.51 -3.73 -35.73
CA THR A 324 -36.84 -3.11 -35.54
C THR A 324 -36.78 -1.70 -34.93
N GLY A 325 -35.59 -1.08 -34.90
CA GLY A 325 -35.37 0.27 -34.34
C GLY A 325 -35.38 0.36 -32.81
N THR A 326 -35.45 -0.76 -32.07
CA THR A 326 -35.39 -0.74 -30.61
C THR A 326 -33.95 -0.69 -30.11
N LEU A 327 -33.70 -0.12 -28.93
CA LEU A 327 -32.36 -0.11 -28.32
C LEU A 327 -31.88 -1.54 -28.01
N THR A 328 -30.60 -1.83 -28.26
CA THR A 328 -29.95 -3.13 -28.00
C THR A 328 -29.25 -3.18 -26.64
N VAL A 329 -28.97 -4.37 -26.10
CA VAL A 329 -28.12 -4.52 -24.90
C VAL A 329 -26.64 -4.40 -25.30
N GLY A 330 -25.95 -3.40 -24.77
CA GLY A 330 -24.55 -3.09 -25.06
C GLY A 330 -24.23 -1.62 -24.77
N TYR A 331 -23.18 -1.08 -25.41
CA TYR A 331 -22.82 0.35 -25.33
C TYR A 331 -22.97 1.00 -26.71
N SER A 332 -21.90 1.20 -27.48
CA SER A 332 -21.98 1.73 -28.87
C SER A 332 -22.54 0.72 -29.88
N PHE A 333 -22.41 -0.58 -29.58
CA PHE A 333 -22.90 -1.70 -30.38
C PHE A 333 -23.46 -2.80 -29.44
N PRO A 334 -24.13 -3.86 -29.95
CA PRO A 334 -24.71 -4.91 -29.12
C PRO A 334 -23.60 -5.77 -28.49
N ASN A 335 -23.49 -5.76 -27.16
CA ASN A 335 -22.38 -6.40 -26.45
C ASN A 335 -22.84 -7.04 -25.14
N MET A 336 -22.94 -8.38 -25.14
CA MET A 336 -23.31 -9.17 -23.96
C MET A 336 -22.14 -9.46 -23.01
N PHE A 337 -20.88 -9.23 -23.40
CA PHE A 337 -19.74 -9.43 -22.49
C PHE A 337 -19.69 -8.35 -21.41
N MET A 338 -20.12 -7.13 -21.73
CA MET A 338 -20.18 -6.03 -20.75
C MET A 338 -21.39 -6.12 -19.81
N SER A 339 -22.43 -6.88 -20.16
CA SER A 339 -23.72 -6.82 -19.47
C SER A 339 -23.67 -7.34 -18.02
N GLU A 340 -24.45 -6.72 -17.15
CA GLU A 340 -24.81 -7.29 -15.85
C GLU A 340 -25.92 -8.35 -15.99
N ASN A 341 -26.05 -9.22 -14.98
CA ASN A 341 -27.04 -10.30 -14.94
C ASN A 341 -28.51 -9.83 -14.80
N TYR A 342 -28.74 -8.52 -14.80
CA TYR A 342 -30.06 -7.86 -14.78
C TYR A 342 -30.34 -7.03 -16.04
N ASN A 343 -29.45 -6.96 -17.03
CA ASN A 343 -29.73 -6.20 -18.26
C ASN A 343 -30.62 -7.03 -19.23
N SER A 344 -31.94 -6.83 -19.17
CA SER A 344 -32.90 -7.40 -20.14
C SER A 344 -32.92 -6.61 -21.47
N PRO A 345 -33.65 -7.04 -22.52
CA PRO A 345 -33.86 -6.22 -23.72
C PRO A 345 -34.58 -4.89 -23.44
N GLY A 346 -35.41 -4.83 -22.40
CA GLY A 346 -36.05 -3.59 -21.93
C GLY A 346 -35.10 -2.67 -21.16
N SER A 347 -34.01 -3.21 -20.62
CA SER A 347 -33.12 -2.47 -19.71
C SER A 347 -32.51 -1.18 -20.26
N PRO A 348 -32.05 -1.11 -21.53
CA PRO A 348 -31.50 0.11 -22.12
C PRO A 348 -32.43 1.34 -22.10
N TYR A 349 -33.76 1.16 -21.97
CA TYR A 349 -34.70 2.29 -21.94
C TYR A 349 -34.64 3.14 -20.67
N TRP A 350 -33.79 2.81 -19.68
CA TRP A 350 -33.33 3.79 -18.69
C TRP A 350 -32.71 5.05 -19.32
N ALA A 351 -32.21 4.95 -20.57
CA ALA A 351 -31.76 6.09 -21.36
C ALA A 351 -32.81 7.21 -21.49
N CYS A 352 -34.12 6.88 -21.39
CA CYS A 352 -35.20 7.87 -21.41
C CYS A 352 -35.16 8.90 -20.26
N LEU A 353 -34.37 8.68 -19.20
CA LEU A 353 -34.09 9.67 -18.16
C LEU A 353 -33.49 10.99 -18.69
N ALA A 354 -32.75 10.95 -19.80
CA ALA A 354 -32.14 12.14 -20.39
C ALA A 354 -33.17 13.22 -20.79
N PHE A 355 -34.42 12.81 -21.00
CA PHE A 355 -35.52 13.67 -21.45
C PHE A 355 -36.28 14.37 -20.32
N ILE A 356 -35.83 14.25 -19.07
CA ILE A 356 -36.40 15.00 -17.92
C ILE A 356 -36.42 16.53 -18.16
N CYS A 357 -35.51 17.05 -18.98
CA CYS A 357 -35.49 18.45 -19.43
C CYS A 357 -36.76 18.87 -20.20
N LEU A 358 -37.52 17.95 -20.78
CA LEU A 358 -38.79 18.26 -21.45
C LEU A 358 -39.88 18.66 -20.45
N ALA A 359 -39.78 18.22 -19.19
CA ALA A 359 -40.76 18.49 -18.14
C ALA A 359 -40.78 19.95 -17.67
N VAL A 360 -39.74 20.74 -17.95
CA VAL A 360 -39.79 22.20 -17.73
C VAL A 360 -40.39 22.91 -18.95
N PRO A 361 -41.18 23.98 -18.72
CA PRO A 361 -41.77 24.76 -19.80
C PRO A 361 -40.69 25.48 -20.60
N GLU A 362 -41.03 25.85 -21.84
CA GLU A 362 -40.16 26.59 -22.76
C GLU A 362 -39.71 27.96 -22.22
N SER A 363 -40.45 28.52 -21.26
CA SER A 363 -40.11 29.74 -20.53
C SER A 363 -38.96 29.58 -19.52
N HIS A 364 -38.58 28.35 -19.14
CA HIS A 364 -37.51 28.09 -18.17
C HIS A 364 -36.13 28.48 -18.74
N PRO A 365 -35.22 29.08 -17.95
CA PRO A 365 -33.90 29.53 -18.40
C PRO A 365 -33.10 28.50 -19.22
N PHE A 366 -33.12 27.21 -18.84
CA PHE A 366 -32.49 26.13 -19.61
C PHE A 366 -32.87 26.12 -21.11
N TRP A 367 -34.15 26.36 -21.44
CA TRP A 367 -34.58 26.39 -22.84
C TRP A 367 -34.29 27.74 -23.51
N LYS A 368 -34.50 28.84 -22.78
CA LYS A 368 -34.31 30.23 -23.25
C LYS A 368 -32.84 30.64 -23.47
N SER A 369 -31.88 30.01 -22.80
CA SER A 369 -30.46 30.26 -23.02
C SER A 369 -30.00 29.74 -24.38
N GLU A 370 -29.07 30.44 -25.03
CA GLU A 370 -28.34 29.90 -26.18
C GLU A 370 -27.43 28.73 -25.73
N GLU A 371 -26.96 27.89 -26.66
CA GLU A 371 -26.04 26.81 -26.30
C GLU A 371 -24.61 27.35 -26.17
N GLU A 372 -24.02 27.29 -24.98
CA GLU A 372 -22.65 27.75 -24.75
C GLU A 372 -21.63 26.62 -24.94
N PRO A 373 -20.37 26.93 -25.31
CA PRO A 373 -19.28 25.95 -25.42
C PRO A 373 -19.05 25.12 -24.15
N TYR A 374 -18.28 24.05 -24.24
CA TYR A 374 -17.82 23.34 -23.04
C TYR A 374 -16.84 24.24 -22.25
N PRO A 375 -16.90 24.30 -20.91
CA PRO A 375 -16.17 25.28 -20.09
C PRO A 375 -14.65 25.02 -19.91
N THR A 376 -13.95 24.57 -20.95
CA THR A 376 -12.53 24.15 -20.94
C THR A 376 -11.56 25.18 -20.37
N ASN A 377 -11.84 26.48 -20.56
CA ASN A 377 -11.01 27.58 -20.08
C ASN A 377 -11.48 28.16 -18.72
N LEU A 378 -12.58 27.65 -18.16
CA LEU A 378 -13.18 28.12 -16.90
C LEU A 378 -12.97 27.12 -15.75
N ILE A 379 -12.50 25.91 -16.05
CA ILE A 379 -12.22 24.85 -15.08
C ILE A 379 -10.72 24.47 -15.10
N PRO A 380 -10.12 23.96 -14.00
CA PRO A 380 -8.74 23.47 -14.00
C PRO A 380 -8.50 22.25 -14.92
N LYS A 381 -7.37 22.27 -15.67
CA LYS A 381 -6.94 21.18 -16.59
C LYS A 381 -6.83 19.79 -15.94
N ILE A 382 -6.44 19.77 -14.66
CA ILE A 382 -6.28 18.58 -13.83
C ILE A 382 -7.06 18.85 -12.54
N LYS A 383 -7.91 17.91 -12.11
CA LYS A 383 -8.68 18.03 -10.87
C LYS A 383 -8.69 16.70 -10.10
N ALA A 384 -8.35 16.76 -8.82
CA ALA A 384 -8.49 15.64 -7.90
C ALA A 384 -9.92 15.63 -7.33
N LEU A 385 -10.67 14.55 -7.59
CA LEU A 385 -12.00 14.32 -7.03
C LEU A 385 -11.85 13.39 -5.82
N LYS A 386 -11.80 14.00 -4.64
CA LYS A 386 -11.47 13.35 -3.36
C LYS A 386 -12.44 12.22 -2.98
N HIS A 387 -13.74 12.44 -3.14
CA HIS A 387 -14.77 11.47 -2.74
C HIS A 387 -14.82 10.22 -3.62
N PRO A 388 -14.84 10.31 -4.97
CA PRO A 388 -14.77 9.11 -5.80
C PRO A 388 -13.36 8.52 -5.88
N GLY A 389 -12.33 9.19 -5.33
CA GLY A 389 -10.95 8.72 -5.41
C GLY A 389 -10.43 8.74 -6.83
N HIS A 390 -10.66 9.84 -7.56
CA HIS A 390 -10.28 10.02 -8.96
C HIS A 390 -9.34 11.21 -9.15
N ILE A 391 -8.47 11.15 -10.16
CA ILE A 391 -7.82 12.33 -10.73
C ILE A 391 -8.27 12.42 -12.19
N ILE A 392 -8.91 13.50 -12.57
CA ILE A 392 -9.35 13.72 -13.96
C ILE A 392 -8.43 14.75 -14.62
N SER A 393 -8.03 14.47 -15.86
CA SER A 393 -7.31 15.39 -16.74
C SER A 393 -7.99 15.47 -18.10
N TYR A 394 -7.81 16.59 -18.81
CA TYR A 394 -8.11 16.72 -20.25
C TYR A 394 -6.94 17.27 -21.07
N LEU A 395 -5.72 17.17 -20.53
CA LEU A 395 -4.51 17.19 -21.35
C LEU A 395 -4.56 16.02 -22.34
N GLY A 396 -4.22 16.28 -23.61
CA GLY A 396 -4.43 15.33 -24.72
C GLY A 396 -5.84 15.37 -25.33
N GLY A 397 -6.72 16.26 -24.86
CA GLY A 397 -8.04 16.57 -25.44
C GLY A 397 -9.17 15.64 -25.04
N HIS A 398 -8.89 14.36 -24.76
CA HIS A 398 -9.88 13.43 -24.19
C HIS A 398 -9.97 13.58 -22.67
N LYS A 399 -11.13 13.31 -22.07
CA LYS A 399 -11.26 13.27 -20.61
C LYS A 399 -10.74 11.93 -20.13
N MET A 400 -9.77 11.97 -19.22
CA MET A 400 -9.11 10.81 -18.67
C MET A 400 -9.25 10.77 -17.15
N ILE A 401 -9.86 9.70 -16.63
CA ILE A 401 -10.05 9.45 -15.21
C ILE A 401 -9.01 8.43 -14.74
N LEU A 402 -8.02 8.85 -13.95
CA LEU A 402 -7.18 7.95 -13.18
C LEU A 402 -7.94 7.50 -11.92
N SER A 403 -8.02 6.18 -11.66
CA SER A 403 -8.87 5.62 -10.61
C SER A 403 -8.18 4.52 -9.79
N SER A 404 -8.47 4.46 -8.49
CA SER A 404 -8.22 3.30 -7.61
C SER A 404 -9.17 3.30 -6.42
N GLY A 405 -9.41 2.14 -5.81
CA GLY A 405 -10.20 2.00 -4.57
C GLY A 405 -11.70 1.85 -4.77
N GLN A 406 -12.24 2.33 -5.89
CA GLN A 406 -13.63 2.08 -6.31
C GLN A 406 -13.92 0.57 -6.41
N ALA A 407 -15.06 0.14 -5.87
CA ALA A 407 -15.52 -1.23 -5.93
C ALA A 407 -17.04 -1.31 -5.74
N CYS A 408 -17.71 -2.18 -6.50
CA CYS A 408 -19.11 -2.52 -6.24
C CYS A 408 -19.25 -3.35 -4.95
N SER A 409 -20.35 -3.16 -4.24
CA SER A 409 -20.72 -3.90 -3.01
C SER A 409 -20.85 -5.41 -3.18
N TYR A 410 -21.00 -5.91 -4.41
CA TYR A 410 -21.07 -7.33 -4.74
C TYR A 410 -20.28 -7.67 -6.02
N PRO A 411 -19.81 -8.92 -6.20
CA PRO A 411 -19.13 -9.34 -7.42
C PRO A 411 -20.06 -9.33 -8.65
N MET A 412 -19.61 -8.73 -9.76
CA MET A 412 -20.33 -8.74 -11.05
C MET A 412 -19.43 -9.09 -12.24
N ARG A 413 -20.06 -9.40 -13.40
CA ARG A 413 -19.34 -9.60 -14.67
C ARG A 413 -18.51 -8.36 -15.01
N GLY A 414 -17.22 -8.58 -15.27
CA GLY A 414 -16.27 -7.52 -15.62
C GLY A 414 -15.92 -6.54 -14.49
N THR A 415 -16.08 -6.89 -13.19
CA THR A 415 -15.82 -5.96 -12.06
C THR A 415 -14.44 -5.26 -12.16
N HIS A 416 -13.38 -6.00 -12.51
CA HIS A 416 -12.03 -5.45 -12.66
C HIS A 416 -11.90 -4.48 -13.84
N ALA A 417 -12.65 -4.66 -14.92
CA ALA A 417 -12.72 -3.70 -16.02
C ALA A 417 -13.52 -2.46 -15.64
N LYS A 418 -14.64 -2.64 -14.94
CA LYS A 418 -15.57 -1.56 -14.58
C LYS A 418 -15.04 -0.61 -13.49
N TYR A 419 -14.20 -1.10 -12.58
CA TYR A 419 -13.66 -0.32 -11.45
C TYR A 419 -12.15 -0.49 -11.18
N GLY A 420 -11.53 -1.54 -11.74
CA GLY A 420 -10.15 -1.94 -11.40
C GLY A 420 -9.07 -1.40 -12.34
N SER A 421 -9.41 -0.96 -13.56
CA SER A 421 -8.46 -0.34 -14.49
C SER A 421 -7.85 0.93 -13.91
N PHE A 422 -6.66 1.27 -14.37
CA PHE A 422 -5.90 2.42 -13.86
C PHE A 422 -6.36 3.75 -14.43
N ALA A 423 -6.68 3.78 -15.72
CA ALA A 423 -7.16 4.96 -16.42
C ALA A 423 -8.35 4.62 -17.34
N TYR A 424 -9.40 5.44 -17.29
CA TYR A 424 -10.57 5.41 -18.18
C TYR A 424 -10.53 6.64 -19.10
N SER A 425 -10.99 6.53 -20.35
CA SER A 425 -10.97 7.61 -21.34
C SER A 425 -12.32 7.80 -22.03
N SER A 426 -12.73 9.04 -22.30
CA SER A 426 -13.91 9.37 -23.10
C SER A 426 -13.80 8.91 -24.56
N ALA A 427 -12.57 8.79 -25.09
CA ALA A 427 -12.28 8.35 -26.45
C ALA A 427 -11.90 6.86 -26.53
N TYR A 428 -11.17 6.36 -25.55
CA TYR A 428 -10.66 5.00 -25.50
C TYR A 428 -11.30 4.23 -24.35
N ALA A 429 -12.51 3.73 -24.60
CA ALA A 429 -13.29 2.99 -23.62
C ALA A 429 -12.55 1.76 -23.08
N TYR A 430 -12.90 1.32 -21.88
CA TYR A 430 -12.34 0.10 -21.31
C TYR A 430 -12.81 -1.15 -22.07
N SER A 431 -12.00 -2.21 -22.01
CA SER A 431 -12.39 -3.55 -22.46
C SER A 431 -12.79 -4.42 -21.27
N VAL A 432 -13.77 -5.29 -21.49
CA VAL A 432 -14.19 -6.37 -20.61
C VAL A 432 -13.69 -7.71 -21.17
N PRO A 433 -13.42 -8.70 -20.32
CA PRO A 433 -13.01 -10.02 -20.80
C PRO A 433 -14.15 -10.74 -21.53
N THR A 434 -13.85 -11.37 -22.66
CA THR A 434 -14.72 -12.38 -23.29
C THR A 434 -14.65 -13.70 -22.53
N GLY A 435 -13.45 -14.05 -22.05
CA GLY A 435 -13.13 -15.22 -21.24
C GLY A 435 -11.95 -14.94 -20.30
N CYS A 436 -11.55 -15.93 -19.51
CA CYS A 436 -10.44 -15.80 -18.55
C CYS A 436 -9.14 -16.49 -18.99
N PHE A 437 -9.10 -17.07 -20.19
CA PHE A 437 -7.93 -17.73 -20.76
C PHE A 437 -7.17 -16.82 -21.73
N SER A 438 -5.84 -16.88 -21.71
CA SER A 438 -4.92 -16.04 -22.50
C SER A 438 -5.09 -14.53 -22.32
N LEU A 439 -4.25 -13.72 -22.99
CA LEU A 439 -4.30 -12.26 -22.89
C LEU A 439 -5.41 -11.65 -23.75
N GLU A 440 -5.73 -12.32 -24.85
CA GLU A 440 -6.63 -11.87 -25.91
C GLU A 440 -8.09 -11.92 -25.45
N GLN A 441 -8.50 -13.00 -24.76
CA GLN A 441 -9.83 -13.07 -24.16
C GLN A 441 -9.95 -12.16 -22.93
N PHE A 442 -8.87 -12.00 -22.16
CA PHE A 442 -8.90 -11.18 -20.94
C PHE A 442 -8.90 -9.67 -21.25
N ALA A 443 -8.26 -9.27 -22.36
CA ALA A 443 -8.28 -7.91 -22.91
C ALA A 443 -7.91 -6.80 -21.89
N LEU A 444 -6.65 -6.79 -21.43
CA LEU A 444 -6.08 -5.94 -20.36
C LEU A 444 -6.01 -4.42 -20.66
N ALA A 445 -7.08 -3.82 -21.17
CA ALA A 445 -7.15 -2.39 -21.46
C ALA A 445 -7.00 -1.57 -20.17
N SER A 446 -5.89 -0.83 -20.09
CA SER A 446 -5.51 0.02 -18.96
C SER A 446 -5.32 -0.74 -17.63
N GLN A 447 -4.77 -1.97 -17.68
CA GLN A 447 -4.61 -2.87 -16.53
C GLN A 447 -3.22 -3.50 -16.44
N LEU A 448 -2.84 -3.92 -15.23
CA LEU A 448 -1.74 -4.84 -14.98
C LEU A 448 -2.34 -6.21 -14.64
N GLY A 449 -2.20 -7.16 -15.57
CA GLY A 449 -2.51 -8.56 -15.37
C GLY A 449 -1.31 -9.34 -14.85
N LEU A 450 -1.61 -10.37 -14.05
CA LEU A 450 -0.65 -11.34 -13.55
C LEU A 450 -1.17 -12.76 -13.78
N SER A 451 -0.30 -13.69 -14.18
CA SER A 451 -0.55 -15.14 -14.18
C SER A 451 0.55 -15.85 -13.40
N ASP A 452 0.19 -16.97 -12.76
CA ASP A 452 1.10 -17.87 -12.05
C ASP A 452 1.13 -19.29 -12.67
N ASP A 453 0.65 -19.41 -13.91
CA ASP A 453 0.48 -20.66 -14.68
C ASP A 453 1.14 -20.64 -16.08
N GLY A 454 1.95 -19.62 -16.38
CA GLY A 454 2.67 -19.49 -17.66
C GLY A 454 1.95 -18.66 -18.73
N GLY A 455 0.77 -18.12 -18.41
CA GLY A 455 0.01 -17.20 -19.26
C GLY A 455 -1.40 -17.70 -19.60
N GLU A 456 -1.85 -18.82 -19.02
CA GLU A 456 -3.19 -19.34 -19.25
C GLU A 456 -4.25 -18.50 -18.54
N VAL A 457 -4.20 -18.27 -17.22
CA VAL A 457 -5.27 -17.56 -16.48
C VAL A 457 -4.78 -16.29 -15.80
N TRP A 458 -5.36 -15.16 -16.22
CA TRP A 458 -4.95 -13.84 -15.77
C TRP A 458 -5.77 -13.31 -14.57
N LYS A 459 -5.10 -12.55 -13.70
CA LYS A 459 -5.68 -11.88 -12.52
C LYS A 459 -5.25 -10.42 -12.50
N THR A 460 -6.19 -9.54 -12.20
CA THR A 460 -6.01 -8.08 -12.19
C THR A 460 -6.52 -7.48 -10.87
N ARG A 461 -6.26 -6.19 -10.67
CA ARG A 461 -6.72 -5.43 -9.51
C ARG A 461 -8.26 -5.42 -9.44
N ARG A 462 -8.83 -6.11 -8.44
CA ARG A 462 -10.28 -6.09 -8.14
C ARG A 462 -10.65 -5.26 -6.92
N LEU A 463 -9.77 -5.22 -5.93
CA LEU A 463 -9.88 -4.44 -4.68
C LEU A 463 -8.51 -3.86 -4.34
N CYS A 464 -8.51 -2.80 -3.53
CA CYS A 464 -7.30 -2.27 -2.90
C CYS A 464 -7.40 -2.46 -1.39
N GLU A 465 -6.27 -2.70 -0.72
CA GLU A 465 -6.15 -2.56 0.75
C GLU A 465 -6.23 -1.08 1.14
N THR A 466 -5.58 -0.23 0.35
CA THR A 466 -5.63 1.24 0.49
C THR A 466 -5.63 1.90 -0.88
N ALA A 467 -6.35 3.00 -1.01
CA ALA A 467 -6.27 3.93 -2.14
C ALA A 467 -6.38 5.36 -1.60
N VAL A 468 -5.46 6.23 -1.99
CA VAL A 468 -5.38 7.63 -1.53
C VAL A 468 -4.89 8.54 -2.66
N ILE A 469 -5.30 9.82 -2.62
CA ILE A 469 -4.68 10.87 -3.42
C ILE A 469 -3.67 11.58 -2.51
N GLU A 470 -2.40 11.56 -2.91
CA GLU A 470 -1.32 12.36 -2.33
C GLU A 470 -1.06 13.59 -3.23
N THR A 471 -0.36 14.61 -2.71
CA THR A 471 0.10 15.75 -3.51
C THR A 471 1.62 15.79 -3.49
N HIS A 472 2.25 15.77 -4.67
CA HIS A 472 3.69 15.85 -4.85
C HIS A 472 4.01 16.86 -5.96
N ASP A 473 4.92 17.80 -5.71
CA ASP A 473 5.28 18.88 -6.64
C ASP A 473 4.04 19.62 -7.22
N GLU A 474 3.10 19.97 -6.33
CA GLU A 474 1.78 20.58 -6.59
C GLU A 474 0.80 19.73 -7.44
N GLN A 475 1.25 18.61 -8.01
CA GLN A 475 0.40 17.67 -8.75
C GLN A 475 -0.27 16.64 -7.83
N PRO A 476 -1.54 16.28 -8.08
CA PRO A 476 -2.17 15.15 -7.41
C PRO A 476 -1.59 13.83 -7.98
N VAL A 477 -1.35 12.86 -7.10
CA VAL A 477 -0.84 11.52 -7.43
C VAL A 477 -1.69 10.49 -6.71
N LEU A 478 -2.24 9.53 -7.46
CA LEU A 478 -3.15 8.54 -6.91
C LEU A 478 -2.40 7.23 -6.62
N LYS A 479 -2.35 6.86 -5.35
CA LYS A 479 -1.56 5.76 -4.80
C LYS A 479 -2.46 4.66 -4.27
N SER A 480 -2.16 3.41 -4.57
CA SER A 480 -2.91 2.26 -4.04
C SER A 480 -2.03 1.07 -3.71
N ILE A 481 -2.46 0.25 -2.74
CA ILE A 481 -1.86 -1.04 -2.38
C ILE A 481 -2.90 -2.12 -2.64
N TRP A 482 -2.52 -3.20 -3.31
CA TRP A 482 -3.41 -4.30 -3.66
C TRP A 482 -2.70 -5.65 -3.79
N HIS A 483 -3.48 -6.72 -3.66
CA HIS A 483 -3.00 -8.10 -3.62
C HIS A 483 -3.75 -8.95 -4.65
N PRO A 484 -3.14 -9.29 -5.80
CA PRO A 484 -3.70 -10.29 -6.72
C PRO A 484 -3.59 -11.73 -6.16
N PHE A 485 -2.65 -11.95 -5.24
CA PHE A 485 -2.41 -13.20 -4.52
C PHE A 485 -2.05 -12.90 -3.05
N PRO A 486 -2.25 -13.83 -2.10
CA PRO A 486 -1.91 -13.61 -0.68
C PRO A 486 -0.43 -13.33 -0.39
N ASP A 487 0.44 -13.66 -1.34
CA ASP A 487 1.91 -13.59 -1.27
C ASP A 487 2.51 -12.68 -2.37
N VAL A 488 1.66 -11.89 -3.04
CA VAL A 488 2.05 -10.87 -4.02
C VAL A 488 1.47 -9.52 -3.57
N THR A 489 2.33 -8.52 -3.42
CA THR A 489 1.97 -7.17 -2.97
C THR A 489 2.33 -6.18 -4.05
N ILE A 490 1.37 -5.35 -4.48
CA ILE A 490 1.59 -4.33 -5.51
C ILE A 490 1.24 -2.96 -4.96
N LYS A 491 2.23 -2.06 -4.91
CA LYS A 491 2.02 -0.62 -4.69
C LYS A 491 1.97 0.06 -6.06
N THR A 492 0.83 0.61 -6.43
CA THR A 492 0.64 1.37 -7.68
C THR A 492 0.66 2.87 -7.39
N TYR A 493 1.34 3.65 -8.24
CA TYR A 493 1.14 5.10 -8.36
C TYR A 493 0.63 5.45 -9.76
N LEU A 494 -0.32 6.37 -9.85
CA LEU A 494 -0.87 6.93 -11.08
C LEU A 494 -0.67 8.45 -11.06
N ILE A 495 -0.02 8.98 -12.09
CA ILE A 495 0.39 10.39 -12.19
C ILE A 495 -0.23 10.96 -13.48
N PRO A 496 -0.97 12.08 -13.42
CA PRO A 496 -1.59 12.69 -14.59
C PRO A 496 -0.56 13.23 -15.60
N PRO A 497 -0.98 13.52 -16.84
CA PRO A 497 -0.14 14.25 -17.79
C PRO A 497 0.20 15.66 -17.30
N VAL A 498 1.19 16.27 -17.94
CA VAL A 498 1.63 17.66 -17.74
C VAL A 498 1.71 18.38 -19.07
N ASP A 499 1.62 19.72 -19.07
CA ASP A 499 1.56 20.54 -20.30
C ASP A 499 2.74 20.32 -21.28
N SER A 500 3.92 19.88 -20.80
CA SER A 500 5.07 19.55 -21.66
C SER A 500 4.96 18.21 -22.39
N THR A 501 4.09 17.30 -21.92
CA THR A 501 3.85 15.97 -22.49
C THR A 501 2.36 15.59 -22.32
N PRO A 502 1.43 16.33 -22.94
CA PRO A 502 0.01 16.29 -22.59
C PRO A 502 -0.68 14.96 -22.93
N ASN A 503 -0.16 14.23 -23.91
CA ASN A 503 -0.66 12.93 -24.36
C ASN A 503 -0.16 11.75 -23.50
N TRP A 504 0.67 12.00 -22.48
CA TRP A 504 1.36 10.97 -21.69
C TRP A 504 0.98 11.01 -20.21
N HIS A 505 0.50 9.89 -19.67
CA HIS A 505 0.41 9.69 -18.21
C HIS A 505 1.42 8.63 -17.73
N ILE A 506 1.81 8.68 -16.46
CA ILE A 506 2.75 7.70 -15.88
C ILE A 506 1.98 6.76 -14.94
N ARG A 507 2.21 5.45 -15.11
CA ARG A 507 1.83 4.40 -14.16
C ARG A 507 3.08 3.77 -13.58
N VAL A 508 3.09 3.53 -12.27
CA VAL A 508 4.21 2.91 -11.56
C VAL A 508 3.70 1.72 -10.78
N HIS A 509 4.43 0.60 -10.82
CA HIS A 509 4.12 -0.58 -10.03
C HIS A 509 5.38 -1.08 -9.30
N ARG A 510 5.39 -1.01 -7.97
CA ARG A 510 6.30 -1.80 -7.13
C ARG A 510 5.63 -3.15 -6.88
N ILE A 511 6.17 -4.22 -7.47
CA ILE A 511 5.68 -5.59 -7.33
C ILE A 511 6.64 -6.35 -6.43
N GLU A 512 6.14 -6.91 -5.33
CA GLU A 512 6.87 -7.84 -4.46
C GLU A 512 6.17 -9.20 -4.53
N THR A 513 6.89 -10.26 -4.90
CA THR A 513 6.32 -11.59 -5.13
C THR A 513 7.12 -12.70 -4.46
N ARG A 514 6.42 -13.70 -3.89
CA ARG A 514 7.02 -14.95 -3.37
C ARG A 514 6.78 -16.16 -4.26
N ARG A 515 6.16 -15.98 -5.43
CA ARG A 515 6.02 -16.98 -6.49
C ARG A 515 6.60 -16.47 -7.81
N GLN A 516 6.78 -17.36 -8.78
CA GLN A 516 6.99 -16.92 -10.17
C GLN A 516 5.68 -16.32 -10.69
N ILE A 517 5.75 -15.18 -11.37
CA ILE A 517 4.59 -14.53 -12.00
C ILE A 517 4.95 -14.03 -13.40
N MET A 518 4.12 -14.34 -14.39
CA MET A 518 4.07 -13.60 -15.64
C MET A 518 3.29 -12.31 -15.40
N THR A 519 3.71 -11.19 -15.98
CA THR A 519 3.06 -9.89 -15.82
C THR A 519 2.81 -9.26 -17.19
N ALA A 520 1.67 -8.58 -17.37
CA ALA A 520 1.28 -7.89 -18.60
C ALA A 520 0.62 -6.55 -18.26
N ASP A 521 1.25 -5.45 -18.66
CA ASP A 521 0.88 -4.07 -18.38
C ASP A 521 0.33 -3.43 -19.67
N GLY A 522 -0.98 -3.24 -19.78
CA GLY A 522 -1.67 -2.89 -21.03
C GLY A 522 -2.05 -1.40 -21.16
N ALA A 523 -1.87 -0.83 -22.35
CA ALA A 523 -2.30 0.52 -22.71
C ALA A 523 -3.83 0.64 -22.81
N PHE A 524 -4.31 1.79 -23.30
CA PHE A 524 -5.67 1.86 -23.83
C PHE A 524 -5.85 0.94 -25.04
N ALA A 525 -7.07 0.48 -25.27
CA ALA A 525 -7.46 -0.23 -26.48
C ALA A 525 -7.79 0.76 -27.60
N ILE A 526 -7.47 0.41 -28.85
CA ILE A 526 -7.88 1.17 -30.05
C ILE A 526 -8.44 0.24 -31.12
N CYS A 527 -9.28 0.78 -32.01
CA CYS A 527 -9.83 0.10 -33.18
C CYS A 527 -8.73 -0.61 -33.99
N ASN A 528 -8.86 -1.93 -34.16
CA ASN A 528 -7.94 -2.74 -34.96
C ASN A 528 -8.50 -2.99 -36.38
N GLU A 529 -8.87 -1.92 -37.07
CA GLU A 529 -9.37 -1.97 -38.45
C GLU A 529 -8.80 -0.80 -39.26
N ARG A 530 -8.40 -1.08 -40.51
CA ARG A 530 -7.93 -0.09 -41.48
C ARG A 530 -9.09 0.67 -42.11
N LYS A 531 -8.90 1.97 -42.27
CA LYS A 531 -9.88 2.89 -42.87
C LYS A 531 -10.21 2.57 -44.34
N SER A 532 -9.33 1.88 -45.05
CA SER A 532 -9.48 1.56 -46.47
C SER A 532 -10.41 0.38 -46.77
N ASP A 533 -10.39 -0.68 -45.94
CA ASP A 533 -11.00 -1.97 -46.27
C ASP A 533 -11.52 -2.78 -45.07
N GLY A 534 -11.52 -2.22 -43.85
CA GLY A 534 -12.07 -2.87 -42.65
C GLY A 534 -11.31 -4.13 -42.20
N ARG A 535 -10.13 -4.40 -42.78
CA ARG A 535 -9.24 -5.49 -42.36
C ARG A 535 -8.37 -5.04 -41.19
N TYR A 536 -7.78 -6.00 -40.47
CA TYR A 536 -6.85 -5.73 -39.37
C TYR A 536 -5.70 -4.78 -39.78
N LEU A 537 -5.19 -4.03 -38.81
CA LEU A 537 -4.07 -3.12 -39.00
C LEU A 537 -2.80 -3.89 -39.40
N ASP A 538 -2.06 -3.34 -40.36
CA ASP A 538 -0.73 -3.82 -40.73
C ASP A 538 0.36 -3.20 -39.83
N LEU A 539 1.63 -3.43 -40.17
CA LEU A 539 2.75 -2.65 -39.64
C LEU A 539 2.57 -1.17 -40.01
N TYR A 540 2.93 -0.26 -39.11
CA TYR A 540 2.72 1.18 -39.24
C TYR A 540 3.33 1.77 -40.52
N ASP A 541 2.49 2.48 -41.27
CA ASP A 541 2.85 3.16 -42.51
C ASP A 541 2.69 4.68 -42.33
N ASP A 542 3.82 5.37 -42.25
CA ASP A 542 3.91 6.82 -42.05
C ASP A 542 3.26 7.62 -43.19
N THR A 543 3.13 7.05 -44.39
CA THR A 543 2.42 7.69 -45.52
C THR A 543 0.90 7.62 -45.39
N LYS A 544 0.39 6.70 -44.56
CA LYS A 544 -1.03 6.54 -44.23
C LYS A 544 -1.39 7.11 -42.85
N ASN A 545 -0.41 7.28 -41.96
CA ASN A 545 -0.60 7.55 -40.53
C ASN A 545 -1.58 6.53 -39.90
N GLU A 546 -1.34 5.25 -40.20
CA GLU A 546 -2.18 4.11 -39.80
C GLU A 546 -1.29 2.85 -39.63
N GLY A 547 -1.68 1.96 -38.71
CA GLY A 547 -1.01 0.68 -38.47
C GLY A 547 -0.34 0.58 -37.10
N THR A 548 0.50 -0.43 -36.91
CA THR A 548 1.00 -0.84 -35.58
C THR A 548 2.53 -1.01 -35.52
N LEU A 549 3.11 -0.86 -34.33
CA LEU A 549 4.52 -1.20 -34.06
C LEU A 549 4.62 -1.82 -32.65
N PRO A 550 5.17 -3.04 -32.43
CA PRO A 550 5.68 -4.01 -33.42
C PRO A 550 4.61 -4.48 -34.43
N LYS A 551 4.93 -5.47 -35.28
CA LYS A 551 3.91 -6.10 -36.13
C LYS A 551 2.89 -6.81 -35.23
N ILE A 552 1.60 -6.66 -35.50
CA ILE A 552 0.58 -7.49 -34.82
C ILE A 552 0.73 -8.95 -35.27
N ILE A 553 0.84 -9.87 -34.30
CA ILE A 553 0.93 -11.32 -34.52
C ILE A 553 -0.38 -11.97 -34.04
N GLY A 554 -0.74 -13.11 -34.62
CA GLY A 554 -1.94 -13.85 -34.25
C GLY A 554 -1.80 -14.53 -32.88
N ASN A 555 -2.95 -14.74 -32.23
CA ASN A 555 -3.18 -15.14 -30.83
C ASN A 555 -2.55 -16.48 -30.36
N TYR A 556 -1.65 -17.09 -31.16
CA TYR A 556 -1.04 -18.41 -30.92
C TYR A 556 0.46 -18.46 -31.27
N ASP A 557 1.06 -17.36 -31.76
CA ASP A 557 2.48 -17.29 -32.07
C ASP A 557 3.16 -16.20 -31.24
N LEU A 558 3.83 -16.64 -30.17
CA LEU A 558 4.61 -15.80 -29.26
C LEU A 558 6.10 -15.78 -29.60
N ASN A 559 6.52 -16.42 -30.71
CA ASN A 559 7.93 -16.66 -31.04
C ASN A 559 8.42 -15.88 -32.27
N THR A 560 7.53 -15.39 -33.14
CA THR A 560 7.88 -14.51 -34.27
C THR A 560 8.53 -13.21 -33.76
N PRO A 561 9.83 -12.95 -34.05
CA PRO A 561 10.56 -11.82 -33.48
C PRO A 561 9.95 -10.46 -33.80
N GLU A 562 9.39 -10.29 -34.99
CA GLU A 562 8.74 -9.07 -35.49
C GLU A 562 7.51 -8.66 -34.67
N GLY A 563 6.97 -9.56 -33.84
CA GLY A 563 5.88 -9.28 -32.88
C GLY A 563 6.32 -8.61 -31.58
N SER A 564 7.63 -8.38 -31.41
CA SER A 564 8.21 -7.93 -30.15
C SER A 564 9.23 -6.81 -30.33
N LEU A 565 9.33 -5.93 -29.34
CA LEU A 565 10.36 -4.89 -29.24
C LEU A 565 10.87 -4.78 -27.80
N PRO A 566 12.06 -4.20 -27.57
CA PRO A 566 12.48 -3.82 -26.23
C PRO A 566 11.47 -2.87 -25.60
N GLY A 567 11.15 -3.04 -24.31
CA GLY A 567 10.15 -2.23 -23.62
C GLY A 567 10.44 -0.73 -23.64
N SER A 568 11.72 -0.37 -23.73
CA SER A 568 12.20 1.01 -23.89
C SER A 568 12.02 1.59 -25.30
N VAL A 569 11.81 0.78 -26.34
CA VAL A 569 11.27 1.25 -27.63
C VAL A 569 9.75 1.43 -27.50
N GLY A 570 9.09 0.50 -26.81
CA GLY A 570 7.65 0.53 -26.58
C GLY A 570 6.84 -0.06 -27.74
N ALA A 571 5.52 -0.01 -27.61
CA ALA A 571 4.57 -0.44 -28.62
C ALA A 571 3.45 0.60 -28.79
N PHE A 572 2.92 0.74 -30.00
CA PHE A 572 1.81 1.63 -30.32
C PHE A 572 0.91 1.08 -31.43
N ALA A 573 -0.30 1.61 -31.51
CA ALA A 573 -1.25 1.37 -32.59
C ALA A 573 -1.93 2.69 -32.99
N VAL A 574 -2.10 2.88 -34.31
CA VAL A 574 -2.64 4.10 -34.93
C VAL A 574 -3.79 3.75 -35.87
N SER A 575 -4.95 4.38 -35.65
CA SER A 575 -6.13 4.29 -36.50
C SER A 575 -7.07 5.47 -36.24
N LYS A 576 -7.96 5.35 -35.24
CA LYS A 576 -8.83 6.41 -34.72
C LYS A 576 -8.07 7.25 -33.68
N GLY A 577 -7.05 7.97 -34.14
CA GLY A 577 -5.99 8.53 -33.28
C GLY A 577 -4.91 7.48 -32.98
N ALA A 578 -4.19 7.64 -31.87
CA ALA A 578 -3.13 6.72 -31.47
C ALA A 578 -3.12 6.40 -29.97
N VAL A 579 -2.74 5.17 -29.63
CA VAL A 579 -2.48 4.72 -28.26
C VAL A 579 -1.15 3.96 -28.20
N GLY A 580 -0.47 3.98 -27.06
CA GLY A 580 0.80 3.27 -26.92
C GLY A 580 1.33 3.19 -25.49
N ILE A 581 2.44 2.47 -25.34
CA ILE A 581 3.08 2.16 -24.07
C ILE A 581 4.60 2.10 -24.21
N ALA A 582 5.32 2.66 -23.23
CA ALA A 582 6.78 2.57 -23.18
C ALA A 582 7.27 2.41 -21.74
N ALA A 583 8.28 1.57 -21.55
CA ALA A 583 9.03 1.49 -20.31
C ALA A 583 9.97 2.70 -20.19
N LEU A 584 9.94 3.35 -19.03
CA LEU A 584 10.77 4.51 -18.70
C LEU A 584 11.88 4.14 -17.70
N GLU A 585 11.80 2.98 -17.04
CA GLU A 585 12.86 2.54 -16.12
C GLU A 585 14.20 2.19 -16.82
N ASN A 586 15.26 2.18 -16.01
CA ASN A 586 16.61 1.70 -16.36
C ASN A 586 17.30 2.42 -17.53
N ASP A 587 17.07 3.72 -17.73
CA ASP A 587 17.74 4.56 -18.75
C ASP A 587 17.73 3.93 -20.15
N GLY A 588 16.58 3.38 -20.56
CA GLY A 588 16.40 2.71 -21.84
C GLY A 588 16.79 1.23 -21.87
N LYS A 589 17.19 0.64 -20.74
CA LYS A 589 17.53 -0.80 -20.57
C LYS A 589 16.49 -1.54 -19.73
N SER A 590 15.20 -1.34 -20.06
CA SER A 590 14.13 -2.15 -19.47
C SER A 590 14.28 -3.62 -19.88
N LEU A 591 14.03 -4.53 -18.95
CA LEU A 591 13.97 -5.98 -19.20
C LEU A 591 12.57 -6.44 -19.65
N ARG A 592 11.61 -5.51 -19.76
CA ARG A 592 10.25 -5.80 -20.26
C ARG A 592 10.25 -5.82 -21.78
N THR A 593 9.42 -6.68 -22.36
CA THR A 593 9.18 -6.76 -23.81
C THR A 593 7.91 -5.98 -24.16
N ALA A 594 7.95 -5.15 -25.19
CA ALA A 594 6.79 -4.50 -25.77
C ALA A 594 6.20 -5.35 -26.90
N MET A 595 4.88 -5.49 -26.91
CA MET A 595 4.11 -6.31 -27.86
C MET A 595 2.69 -5.75 -28.05
N LEU A 596 1.89 -6.40 -28.89
CA LEU A 596 0.50 -6.04 -29.15
C LEU A 596 -0.41 -7.23 -28.84
N VAL A 597 -1.38 -7.04 -27.94
CA VAL A 597 -2.44 -8.02 -27.70
C VAL A 597 -3.57 -7.75 -28.70
N ASN A 598 -3.82 -8.70 -29.61
CA ASN A 598 -4.99 -8.69 -30.49
C ASN A 598 -6.22 -9.16 -29.69
N ALA A 599 -6.95 -8.22 -29.10
CA ALA A 599 -8.02 -8.55 -28.17
C ALA A 599 -9.24 -9.16 -28.88
N ASP A 600 -9.90 -10.10 -28.21
CA ASP A 600 -11.08 -10.79 -28.74
C ASP A 600 -12.15 -9.80 -29.21
N PRO A 601 -12.83 -10.05 -30.35
CA PRO A 601 -13.93 -9.23 -30.80
C PRO A 601 -15.03 -9.11 -29.74
N ASN A 602 -15.61 -7.91 -29.62
CA ASN A 602 -16.59 -7.53 -28.60
C ASN A 602 -16.05 -7.45 -27.15
N SER A 603 -14.74 -7.50 -26.94
CA SER A 603 -14.14 -7.16 -25.63
C SER A 603 -14.31 -5.68 -25.28
N ASN A 604 -14.13 -4.76 -26.22
CA ASN A 604 -14.27 -3.33 -25.97
C ASN A 604 -15.74 -2.84 -26.02
N LEU A 605 -16.02 -1.69 -25.40
CA LEU A 605 -17.36 -1.10 -25.34
C LEU A 605 -17.73 -0.22 -26.55
N VAL A 606 -16.74 0.40 -27.20
CA VAL A 606 -16.96 1.32 -28.34
C VAL A 606 -16.59 0.65 -29.66
N GLU A 607 -15.46 -0.04 -29.70
CA GLU A 607 -14.90 -0.64 -30.92
C GLU A 607 -15.09 -2.16 -30.93
N SER A 608 -15.67 -2.73 -31.99
CA SER A 608 -15.99 -4.17 -32.03
C SER A 608 -14.76 -5.07 -32.18
N ARG A 609 -13.62 -4.55 -32.64
CA ARG A 609 -12.31 -5.22 -32.71
C ARG A 609 -11.22 -4.28 -32.23
N THR A 610 -10.34 -4.72 -31.33
CA THR A 610 -9.31 -3.82 -30.76
C THR A 610 -7.94 -4.46 -30.60
N VAL A 611 -6.91 -3.62 -30.58
CA VAL A 611 -5.53 -3.97 -30.26
C VAL A 611 -5.08 -3.18 -29.02
N ILE A 612 -4.30 -3.83 -28.15
CA ILE A 612 -3.84 -3.27 -26.87
C ILE A 612 -2.30 -3.38 -26.82
N PRO A 613 -1.57 -2.27 -27.04
CA PRO A 613 -0.13 -2.21 -26.78
C PRO A 613 0.19 -2.58 -25.34
N THR A 614 1.11 -3.52 -25.13
CA THR A 614 1.34 -4.19 -23.83
C THR A 614 2.83 -4.36 -23.54
N LEU A 615 3.23 -4.18 -22.27
CA LEU A 615 4.56 -4.53 -21.76
C LEU A 615 4.50 -5.81 -20.92
N GLN A 616 5.37 -6.77 -21.19
CA GLN A 616 5.37 -8.09 -20.54
C GLN A 616 6.75 -8.46 -19.96
N ILE A 617 6.76 -9.13 -18.81
CA ILE A 617 7.94 -9.78 -18.22
C ILE A 617 7.51 -10.87 -17.22
N THR A 618 8.35 -11.90 -17.04
CA THR A 618 8.19 -12.90 -15.97
C THR A 618 9.16 -12.59 -14.82
N LEU A 619 8.65 -12.47 -13.59
CA LEU A 619 9.42 -12.27 -12.37
C LEU A 619 9.58 -13.60 -11.62
N GLY A 620 10.74 -13.81 -11.00
CA GLY A 620 11.00 -14.99 -10.16
C GLY A 620 10.47 -14.86 -8.73
N SER A 621 10.33 -15.99 -8.03
CA SER A 621 10.03 -15.99 -6.59
C SER A 621 11.09 -15.22 -5.80
N GLY A 622 10.66 -14.38 -4.86
CA GLY A 622 11.52 -13.53 -4.02
C GLY A 622 11.90 -12.20 -4.67
N THR A 623 11.38 -11.87 -5.85
CA THR A 623 11.69 -10.62 -6.56
C THR A 623 10.91 -9.43 -5.99
N VAL A 624 11.59 -8.30 -5.81
CA VAL A 624 10.98 -6.96 -5.77
C VAL A 624 11.36 -6.24 -7.06
N ALA A 625 10.38 -5.78 -7.82
CA ALA A 625 10.56 -5.09 -9.09
C ALA A 625 9.80 -3.75 -9.11
N TRP A 626 10.40 -2.74 -9.75
CA TRP A 626 9.75 -1.45 -10.04
C TRP A 626 9.58 -1.29 -11.55
N PHE A 627 8.33 -1.17 -11.99
CA PHE A 627 7.97 -0.80 -13.36
C PHE A 627 7.59 0.67 -13.38
N VAL A 628 8.14 1.45 -14.32
CA VAL A 628 7.76 2.85 -14.56
C VAL A 628 7.32 2.98 -16.00
N THR A 629 6.02 3.03 -16.23
CA THR A 629 5.39 2.95 -17.54
C THR A 629 4.83 4.30 -17.96
N GLY A 630 5.24 4.80 -19.12
CA GLY A 630 4.52 5.86 -19.83
C GLY A 630 3.40 5.25 -20.68
N ILE A 631 2.20 5.82 -20.61
CA ILE A 631 1.05 5.47 -21.45
C ILE A 631 0.71 6.67 -22.34
N TYR A 632 0.69 6.45 -23.65
CA TYR A 632 0.36 7.44 -24.66
C TYR A 632 -1.10 7.29 -25.12
N ALA A 633 -1.79 8.42 -25.27
CA ALA A 633 -3.08 8.51 -25.93
C ALA A 633 -3.22 9.87 -26.62
N LYS A 634 -3.61 9.86 -27.91
CA LYS A 634 -3.89 11.09 -28.68
C LYS A 634 -5.11 10.87 -29.58
N LEU A 635 -6.11 11.72 -29.40
CA LEU A 635 -7.36 11.75 -30.16
C LEU A 635 -7.18 11.78 -31.68
N SER A 636 -8.17 11.22 -32.39
CA SER A 636 -8.47 11.55 -33.79
C SER A 636 -8.86 13.03 -33.93
N GLY A 637 -8.36 13.71 -34.96
CA GLY A 637 -8.68 15.11 -35.25
C GLY A 637 -7.99 15.60 -36.53
N GLU A 638 -7.91 16.91 -36.75
CA GLU A 638 -7.25 17.50 -37.95
C GLU A 638 -5.71 17.34 -37.97
N ALA A 639 -5.12 16.71 -36.94
CA ALA A 639 -3.68 16.48 -36.86
C ALA A 639 -3.21 15.53 -37.98
N LYS A 640 -2.23 15.97 -38.77
CA LYS A 640 -1.63 15.18 -39.86
C LYS A 640 -0.82 13.98 -39.38
N ASP A 641 -0.36 14.02 -38.13
CA ASP A 641 0.49 13.03 -37.46
C ASP A 641 -0.11 12.73 -36.08
N TYR A 642 -0.28 11.45 -35.72
CA TYR A 642 -0.76 11.04 -34.39
C TYR A 642 0.38 10.70 -33.39
N LEU A 643 1.63 10.63 -33.86
CA LEU A 643 2.84 10.23 -33.13
C LEU A 643 3.84 11.38 -32.91
N ASP A 644 3.50 12.62 -33.28
CA ASP A 644 4.30 13.84 -32.98
C ASP A 644 4.81 13.91 -31.53
N GLY A 645 3.97 13.58 -30.55
CA GLY A 645 4.29 13.51 -29.14
C GLY A 645 4.94 12.19 -28.66
N TRP A 646 4.99 11.15 -29.48
CA TRP A 646 5.49 9.82 -29.09
C TRP A 646 6.99 9.80 -28.75
N LYS A 647 7.78 10.65 -29.42
CA LYS A 647 9.22 10.79 -29.14
C LYS A 647 9.50 11.65 -27.90
N ASN A 648 8.59 12.55 -27.53
CA ASN A 648 8.71 13.43 -26.36
C ASN A 648 8.07 12.78 -25.12
N ARG A 649 8.81 11.87 -24.50
CA ARG A 649 8.34 11.09 -23.33
C ARG A 649 8.45 11.89 -22.02
N PRO A 650 7.57 11.62 -21.03
CA PRO A 650 7.59 12.32 -19.76
C PRO A 650 8.83 11.94 -18.92
N VAL A 651 9.37 12.92 -18.20
CA VAL A 651 10.46 12.72 -17.24
C VAL A 651 9.89 12.14 -15.95
N ILE A 652 10.57 11.14 -15.37
CA ILE A 652 10.19 10.54 -14.09
C ILE A 652 10.35 11.60 -12.97
N PRO A 653 9.30 11.92 -12.18
CA PRO A 653 9.38 12.94 -11.13
C PRO A 653 10.46 12.69 -10.08
N GLY A 654 11.07 13.76 -9.58
CA GLY A 654 12.21 13.68 -8.65
C GLY A 654 11.86 12.99 -7.32
N TRP A 655 10.65 13.21 -6.79
CA TRP A 655 10.17 12.51 -5.59
C TRP A 655 10.07 11.00 -5.82
N LEU A 656 9.65 10.57 -7.01
CA LEU A 656 9.47 9.17 -7.36
C LEU A 656 10.81 8.45 -7.56
N ILE A 657 11.80 9.11 -8.18
CA ILE A 657 13.17 8.61 -8.27
C ILE A 657 13.75 8.40 -6.85
N ASN A 658 13.43 9.27 -5.90
CA ASN A 658 13.84 9.09 -4.50
C ASN A 658 13.10 7.91 -3.84
N GLU A 659 11.78 7.77 -3.97
CA GLU A 659 11.03 6.61 -3.44
C GLU A 659 11.59 5.27 -3.96
N ILE A 660 11.85 5.16 -5.26
CA ILE A 660 12.42 3.95 -5.89
C ILE A 660 13.83 3.65 -5.32
N ARG A 661 14.69 4.66 -5.23
CA ARG A 661 16.07 4.51 -4.72
C ARG A 661 16.09 4.19 -3.22
N ASP A 662 15.20 4.79 -2.44
CA ASP A 662 15.16 4.63 -0.99
C ASP A 662 14.58 3.24 -0.61
N ASP A 663 13.64 2.67 -1.39
CA ASP A 663 13.22 1.26 -1.26
C ASP A 663 14.37 0.28 -1.61
N LEU A 664 15.11 0.54 -2.70
CA LEU A 664 16.31 -0.23 -3.05
C LEU A 664 17.39 -0.15 -1.95
N PHE A 665 17.53 0.99 -1.27
CA PHE A 665 18.52 1.21 -0.21
C PHE A 665 18.28 0.31 1.01
N TRP A 666 17.04 0.14 1.48
CA TRP A 666 16.73 -0.70 2.65
C TRP A 666 17.12 -2.17 2.44
N TRP A 667 16.92 -2.73 1.25
CA TRP A 667 17.31 -4.11 0.95
C TRP A 667 18.84 -4.29 0.87
N HIS A 668 19.56 -3.34 0.28
CA HIS A 668 21.03 -3.40 0.19
C HIS A 668 21.72 -3.28 1.57
N ALA A 669 21.13 -2.51 2.49
CA ALA A 669 21.62 -2.39 3.87
C ALA A 669 21.52 -3.72 4.65
N LEU A 670 20.55 -4.59 4.32
CA LEU A 670 20.43 -5.94 4.90
C LEU A 670 21.30 -6.97 4.17
N TRP A 671 21.43 -6.88 2.85
CA TRP A 671 22.20 -7.83 2.02
C TRP A 671 23.71 -7.84 2.32
N LEU A 672 24.31 -6.66 2.50
CA LEU A 672 25.77 -6.53 2.69
C LEU A 672 26.28 -7.07 4.04
N GLY A 673 25.40 -7.34 5.01
CA GLY A 673 25.78 -7.92 6.30
C GLY A 673 26.03 -9.44 6.27
N TYR A 674 25.63 -10.15 5.21
CA TYR A 674 25.59 -11.62 5.22
C TYR A 674 26.74 -12.32 4.50
N PHE A 675 27.35 -11.69 3.49
CA PHE A 675 28.19 -12.40 2.50
C PHE A 675 29.70 -12.50 2.78
N THR A 676 30.16 -12.21 4.00
CA THR A 676 31.59 -12.34 4.34
C THR A 676 31.83 -12.98 5.71
N GLU A 677 32.09 -14.30 5.72
CA GLU A 677 32.71 -14.96 6.87
C GLU A 677 34.20 -14.59 7.03
N ASN A 678 34.80 -14.01 5.98
CA ASN A 678 36.23 -13.73 5.86
C ASN A 678 36.50 -12.23 6.14
N LEU A 679 37.04 -11.91 7.32
CA LEU A 679 36.88 -10.60 7.95
C LEU A 679 37.84 -9.52 7.42
N LYS A 680 39.11 -9.84 7.15
CA LYS A 680 40.09 -8.88 6.59
C LYS A 680 39.68 -8.40 5.19
N PRO A 681 39.30 -9.26 4.22
CA PRO A 681 38.80 -8.81 2.92
C PRO A 681 37.55 -7.93 3.05
N ALA A 682 36.63 -8.28 3.96
CA ALA A 682 35.40 -7.52 4.18
C ALA A 682 35.68 -6.10 4.69
N LEU A 683 36.61 -5.95 5.64
CA LEU A 683 37.04 -4.64 6.17
C LEU A 683 37.77 -3.79 5.12
N LEU A 684 38.59 -4.40 4.25
CA LEU A 684 39.23 -3.70 3.12
C LEU A 684 38.18 -3.17 2.13
N THR A 685 37.20 -4.01 1.75
CA THR A 685 36.10 -3.60 0.87
C THR A 685 35.25 -2.50 1.51
N ALA A 686 34.88 -2.62 2.78
CA ALA A 686 34.12 -1.62 3.51
C ALA A 686 34.85 -0.25 3.57
N ALA A 687 36.16 -0.27 3.81
CA ALA A 687 36.99 0.94 3.80
C ALA A 687 37.10 1.55 2.40
N GLY A 688 37.33 0.74 1.35
CA GLY A 688 37.39 1.21 -0.04
C GLY A 688 36.07 1.80 -0.54
N VAL A 689 34.94 1.16 -0.22
CA VAL A 689 33.58 1.68 -0.47
C VAL A 689 33.35 3.00 0.28
N THR A 690 33.80 3.11 1.53
CA THR A 690 33.74 4.37 2.29
C THR A 690 34.51 5.49 1.58
N ILE A 691 35.75 5.23 1.16
CA ILE A 691 36.60 6.19 0.44
C ILE A 691 35.91 6.68 -0.84
N LEU A 692 35.40 5.76 -1.67
CA LEU A 692 34.67 6.09 -2.91
C LEU A 692 33.46 6.99 -2.63
N GLY A 693 32.66 6.66 -1.61
CA GLY A 693 31.51 7.48 -1.22
C GLY A 693 31.90 8.90 -0.77
N VAL A 694 33.03 9.06 -0.08
CA VAL A 694 33.53 10.39 0.29
C VAL A 694 34.04 11.17 -0.92
N ILE A 695 34.74 10.52 -1.86
CA ILE A 695 35.15 11.16 -3.13
C ILE A 695 33.92 11.72 -3.86
N LEU A 696 32.84 10.93 -3.98
CA LEU A 696 31.58 11.36 -4.61
C LEU A 696 30.90 12.52 -3.86
N GLN A 697 30.95 12.55 -2.53
CA GLN A 697 30.46 13.70 -1.74
C GLN A 697 31.24 14.99 -2.05
N CYS A 698 32.57 14.89 -2.14
CA CYS A 698 33.44 16.05 -2.37
C CYS A 698 33.35 16.54 -3.83
N ALA A 699 33.28 15.61 -4.79
CA ALA A 699 33.10 15.89 -6.22
C ALA A 699 31.67 16.29 -6.60
N SER A 700 30.76 16.49 -5.64
CA SER A 700 29.35 16.83 -5.91
C SER A 700 29.15 18.22 -6.53
N HIS A 701 30.09 19.16 -6.36
CA HIS A 701 30.05 20.53 -6.92
C HIS A 701 28.75 21.33 -6.64
N GLY A 702 28.00 20.96 -5.60
CA GLY A 702 26.68 21.55 -5.27
C GLY A 702 25.48 20.76 -5.76
N HIS A 703 25.66 19.75 -6.62
CA HIS A 703 24.59 18.82 -7.01
C HIS A 703 24.22 17.90 -5.83
N ILE A 704 23.06 18.17 -5.24
CA ILE A 704 22.52 17.43 -4.08
C ILE A 704 22.36 15.92 -4.39
N SER A 705 22.06 15.56 -5.64
CA SER A 705 22.00 14.16 -6.10
C SER A 705 23.33 13.43 -5.94
N ALA A 706 24.44 14.01 -6.40
CA ALA A 706 25.78 13.45 -6.24
C ALA A 706 26.20 13.38 -4.77
N LEU A 707 25.82 14.40 -3.97
CA LEU A 707 26.04 14.39 -2.52
C LEU A 707 25.28 13.23 -1.84
N TYR A 708 24.02 12.99 -2.20
CA TYR A 708 23.24 11.86 -1.67
C TYR A 708 23.76 10.50 -2.12
N VAL A 709 24.16 10.33 -3.38
CA VAL A 709 24.79 9.09 -3.87
C VAL A 709 26.11 8.83 -3.13
N GLY A 710 26.95 9.85 -2.92
CA GLY A 710 28.18 9.72 -2.14
C GLY A 710 27.93 9.40 -0.65
N ARG A 711 26.86 9.96 -0.05
CA ARG A 711 26.45 9.62 1.34
C ARG A 711 25.91 8.19 1.44
N LEU A 712 25.15 7.73 0.44
CA LEU A 712 24.68 6.34 0.31
C LEU A 712 25.87 5.37 0.25
N VAL A 713 26.78 5.56 -0.70
CA VAL A 713 27.95 4.70 -0.88
C VAL A 713 28.84 4.71 0.37
N ALA A 714 29.11 5.87 0.97
CA ALA A 714 29.86 5.94 2.22
C ALA A 714 29.13 5.27 3.39
N GLY A 715 27.79 5.39 3.46
CA GLY A 715 26.96 4.76 4.48
C GLY A 715 26.99 3.23 4.44
N LEU A 716 27.03 2.63 3.25
CA LEU A 716 27.18 1.18 3.10
C LEU A 716 28.53 0.69 3.68
N GLY A 717 29.62 1.40 3.37
CA GLY A 717 30.95 1.09 3.89
C GLY A 717 31.05 1.26 5.41
N VAL A 718 30.54 2.37 5.96
CA VAL A 718 30.52 2.63 7.42
C VAL A 718 29.62 1.63 8.15
N GLY A 719 28.46 1.27 7.58
CA GLY A 719 27.56 0.26 8.11
C GLY A 719 28.25 -1.11 8.25
N ALA A 720 28.83 -1.61 7.16
CA ALA A 720 29.59 -2.87 7.19
C ALA A 720 30.76 -2.82 8.18
N ALA A 721 31.55 -1.74 8.17
CA ALA A 721 32.67 -1.57 9.10
C ALA A 721 32.23 -1.55 10.58
N SER A 722 31.05 -1.01 10.89
CA SER A 722 30.52 -0.96 12.27
C SER A 722 30.20 -2.35 12.86
N MET A 723 29.85 -3.31 12.01
CA MET A 723 29.65 -4.72 12.40
C MET A 723 30.97 -5.50 12.42
N LEU A 724 31.77 -5.36 11.36
CA LEU A 724 32.98 -6.17 11.13
C LEU A 724 34.10 -5.83 12.12
N THR A 725 34.27 -4.55 12.48
CA THR A 725 35.37 -4.09 13.34
C THR A 725 35.34 -4.72 14.74
N PRO A 726 34.24 -4.63 15.53
CA PRO A 726 34.20 -5.25 16.86
C PRO A 726 34.33 -6.78 16.81
N LEU A 727 33.79 -7.44 15.77
CA LEU A 727 33.94 -8.88 15.58
C LEU A 727 35.41 -9.27 15.36
N TYR A 728 36.06 -8.66 14.37
CA TYR A 728 37.47 -8.89 14.05
C TYR A 728 38.41 -8.59 15.24
N VAL A 729 38.17 -7.50 15.97
CA VAL A 729 38.90 -7.20 17.22
C VAL A 729 38.67 -8.28 18.27
N SER A 730 37.43 -8.75 18.47
CA SER A 730 37.12 -9.74 19.50
C SER A 730 37.79 -11.09 19.26
N GLU A 731 37.90 -11.54 18.00
CA GLU A 731 38.50 -12.83 17.64
C GLU A 731 40.03 -12.83 17.70
N ASN A 732 40.67 -11.69 17.40
CA ASN A 732 42.13 -11.54 17.49
C ASN A 732 42.61 -11.18 18.91
N SER A 733 41.73 -10.72 19.81
CA SER A 733 42.13 -10.23 21.14
C SER A 733 42.36 -11.37 22.16
N PRO A 734 43.49 -11.35 22.91
CA PRO A 734 43.71 -12.22 24.07
C PRO A 734 42.63 -12.06 25.14
N ARG A 735 42.24 -13.17 25.79
CA ARG A 735 41.06 -13.24 26.69
C ARG A 735 41.08 -12.17 27.79
N ALA A 736 42.24 -11.92 28.39
CA ALA A 736 42.40 -11.02 29.54
C ALA A 736 42.11 -9.53 29.23
N ILE A 737 42.25 -9.11 27.96
CA ILE A 737 42.12 -7.69 27.55
C ILE A 737 41.06 -7.46 26.46
N ARG A 738 40.38 -8.52 25.99
CA ARG A 738 39.36 -8.48 24.92
C ARG A 738 38.26 -7.43 25.16
N GLY A 739 37.76 -7.31 26.39
CA GLY A 739 36.73 -6.32 26.75
C GLY A 739 37.20 -4.87 26.58
N ALA A 740 38.45 -4.57 26.97
CA ALA A 740 39.05 -3.26 26.80
C ALA A 740 39.34 -2.95 25.31
N LEU A 741 39.92 -3.90 24.57
CA LEU A 741 40.22 -3.75 23.14
C LEU A 741 38.94 -3.57 22.30
N THR A 742 37.90 -4.37 22.55
CA THR A 742 36.58 -4.19 21.90
C THR A 742 35.95 -2.86 22.32
N GLY A 743 36.13 -2.45 23.57
CA GLY A 743 35.72 -1.14 24.08
C GLY A 743 36.38 0.05 23.37
N MET A 744 37.60 -0.10 22.83
CA MET A 744 38.27 0.95 22.05
C MET A 744 37.48 1.39 20.81
N TYR A 745 36.61 0.52 20.25
CA TYR A 745 35.71 0.90 19.16
C TYR A 745 34.88 2.15 19.52
N GLN A 746 34.29 2.19 20.71
CA GLN A 746 33.53 3.35 21.19
C GLN A 746 34.42 4.58 21.43
N LEU A 747 35.68 4.39 21.85
CA LEU A 747 36.63 5.49 22.01
C LEU A 747 36.99 6.11 20.65
N PHE A 748 37.18 5.31 19.60
CA PHE A 748 37.40 5.83 18.25
C PHE A 748 36.16 6.53 17.69
N VAL A 749 34.94 6.04 17.96
CA VAL A 749 33.68 6.74 17.64
C VAL A 749 33.58 8.09 18.37
N ALA A 750 33.93 8.13 19.66
CA ALA A 750 33.97 9.37 20.45
C ALA A 750 35.00 10.37 19.92
N THR A 751 36.19 9.88 19.56
CA THR A 751 37.30 10.67 19.03
C THR A 751 36.97 11.22 17.64
N GLY A 752 36.39 10.42 16.74
CA GLY A 752 35.91 10.86 15.43
C GLY A 752 34.81 11.92 15.55
N THR A 753 33.88 11.76 16.50
CA THR A 753 32.86 12.76 16.82
C THR A 753 33.48 14.08 17.28
N MET A 754 34.44 14.02 18.20
CA MET A 754 35.20 15.20 18.68
C MET A 754 35.95 15.90 17.54
N LEU A 755 36.70 15.15 16.73
CA LEU A 755 37.45 15.69 15.59
C LEU A 755 36.51 16.34 14.57
N SER A 756 35.36 15.75 14.28
CA SER A 756 34.36 16.34 13.37
C SER A 756 33.87 17.71 13.84
N PHE A 757 33.57 17.89 15.13
CA PHE A 757 33.17 19.20 15.66
C PHE A 757 34.28 20.25 15.55
N TRP A 758 35.53 19.89 15.87
CA TRP A 758 36.67 20.81 15.74
C TRP A 758 37.05 21.14 14.29
N ILE A 759 36.93 20.17 13.37
CA ILE A 759 37.10 20.38 11.93
C ILE A 759 36.06 21.37 11.42
N ASN A 760 34.78 21.20 11.76
CA ASN A 760 33.72 22.14 11.36
C ASN A 760 33.93 23.55 11.94
N TYR A 761 34.44 23.67 13.18
CA TYR A 761 34.78 24.96 13.78
C TYR A 761 35.97 25.64 13.09
N GLY A 762 37.07 24.93 12.86
CA GLY A 762 38.23 25.46 12.14
C GLY A 762 37.92 25.82 10.69
N ALA A 763 37.09 25.02 10.02
CA ALA A 763 36.59 25.30 8.68
C ALA A 763 35.77 26.61 8.63
N LEU A 764 34.93 26.88 9.64
CA LEU A 764 34.19 28.15 9.74
C LEU A 764 35.11 29.36 9.96
N LEU A 765 36.20 29.21 10.73
CA LEU A 765 37.12 30.31 11.03
C LEU A 765 38.07 30.65 9.88
N HIS A 766 38.53 29.66 9.12
CA HIS A 766 39.68 29.81 8.22
C HIS A 766 39.36 29.63 6.72
N LEU A 767 38.22 29.05 6.36
CA LEU A 767 37.84 28.79 4.97
C LEU A 767 36.68 29.70 4.53
N LYS A 768 36.59 29.98 3.22
CA LYS A 768 35.57 30.88 2.62
C LYS A 768 34.93 30.22 1.40
N GLY A 769 33.75 30.70 1.00
CA GLY A 769 32.98 30.14 -0.11
C GLY A 769 32.53 28.70 0.16
N ASN A 770 32.69 27.80 -0.82
CA ASN A 770 32.32 26.39 -0.69
C ASN A 770 33.35 25.53 0.07
N ALA A 771 34.57 26.03 0.28
CA ALA A 771 35.65 25.26 0.91
C ALA A 771 35.32 24.69 2.33
N PRO A 772 34.60 25.39 3.24
CA PRO A 772 34.36 24.88 4.59
C PRO A 772 33.67 23.51 4.64
N TRP A 773 32.61 23.31 3.84
CA TRP A 773 31.84 22.07 3.87
C TRP A 773 32.52 20.96 3.05
N VAL A 774 33.15 21.29 1.91
CA VAL A 774 33.90 20.31 1.11
C VAL A 774 35.08 19.76 1.90
N VAL A 775 35.88 20.60 2.57
CA VAL A 775 37.02 20.15 3.39
C VAL A 775 36.55 19.34 4.60
N SER A 776 35.46 19.75 5.26
CA SER A 776 34.89 18.99 6.38
C SER A 776 34.41 17.58 5.98
N LEU A 777 33.85 17.42 4.77
CA LEU A 777 33.49 16.10 4.24
C LEU A 777 34.71 15.33 3.73
N ALA A 778 35.70 15.97 3.11
CA ALA A 778 36.91 15.33 2.61
C ALA A 778 37.73 14.70 3.75
N LEU A 779 37.85 15.38 4.89
CA LEU A 779 38.59 14.89 6.05
C LEU A 779 37.97 13.62 6.69
N GLN A 780 36.69 13.31 6.43
CA GLN A 780 36.08 12.04 6.84
C GLN A 780 36.66 10.82 6.07
N MET A 781 37.39 11.05 4.97
CA MET A 781 38.10 10.00 4.22
C MET A 781 39.35 9.48 4.96
N LEU A 782 40.00 10.33 5.77
CA LEU A 782 41.28 9.99 6.41
C LEU A 782 41.17 8.76 7.35
N PRO A 783 40.16 8.64 8.25
CA PRO A 783 39.95 7.41 9.01
C PRO A 783 39.71 6.16 8.15
N ALA A 784 39.07 6.29 6.99
CA ALA A 784 38.83 5.16 6.09
C ALA A 784 40.12 4.72 5.36
N ILE A 785 40.99 5.66 4.97
CA ILE A 785 42.33 5.37 4.44
C ILE A 785 43.19 4.68 5.51
N LEU A 786 43.16 5.17 6.75
CA LEU A 786 43.89 4.56 7.88
C LEU A 786 43.37 3.13 8.18
N LEU A 787 42.05 2.90 8.09
CA LEU A 787 41.47 1.56 8.22
C LEU A 787 41.92 0.63 7.08
N PHE A 788 41.88 1.10 5.84
CA PHE A 788 42.31 0.32 4.66
C PHE A 788 43.78 -0.10 4.77
N VAL A 789 44.68 0.86 5.02
CA VAL A 789 46.12 0.59 5.15
C VAL A 789 46.44 -0.24 6.40
N GLY A 790 45.78 0.03 7.53
CA GLY A 790 45.97 -0.73 8.77
C GLY A 790 45.58 -2.21 8.60
N ILE A 791 44.37 -2.48 8.13
CA ILE A 791 43.87 -3.85 7.93
C ILE A 791 44.67 -4.59 6.85
N ALA A 792 45.20 -3.90 5.83
CA ALA A 792 46.10 -4.51 4.85
C ALA A 792 47.37 -5.10 5.50
N LEU A 793 47.89 -4.47 6.56
CA LEU A 793 49.07 -4.92 7.33
C LEU A 793 48.73 -5.95 8.43
N CYS A 794 47.49 -6.01 8.90
CA CYS A 794 47.06 -6.99 9.90
C CYS A 794 46.91 -8.42 9.33
N HIS A 795 46.82 -9.43 10.19
CA HIS A 795 46.64 -10.84 9.80
C HIS A 795 45.13 -11.19 9.77
N GLU A 796 44.74 -12.30 9.15
CA GLU A 796 43.35 -12.78 9.26
C GLU A 796 43.13 -13.47 10.62
N SER A 797 41.88 -13.48 11.10
CA SER A 797 41.46 -14.09 12.37
C SER A 797 42.00 -15.52 12.52
N PRO A 798 42.66 -15.86 13.65
CA PRO A 798 43.11 -17.23 13.91
C PRO A 798 41.93 -18.20 14.05
N ARG A 799 40.75 -17.73 14.49
CA ARG A 799 39.51 -18.52 14.57
C ARG A 799 38.94 -18.82 13.18
N TRP A 800 38.99 -17.86 12.25
CA TRP A 800 38.63 -18.12 10.85
C TRP A 800 39.61 -19.10 10.19
N LEU A 801 40.91 -18.91 10.39
CA LEU A 801 41.95 -19.81 9.85
C LEU A 801 41.77 -21.25 10.36
N ALA A 802 41.48 -21.44 11.65
CA ALA A 802 41.17 -22.74 12.23
C ALA A 802 39.89 -23.37 11.64
N ARG A 803 38.83 -22.58 11.42
CA ARG A 803 37.58 -23.05 10.81
C ARG A 803 37.77 -23.60 9.39
N GLN A 804 38.74 -23.06 8.66
CA GLN A 804 39.20 -23.50 7.33
C GLN A 804 40.27 -24.61 7.38
N ASP A 805 40.42 -25.31 8.52
CA ASP A 805 41.48 -26.31 8.81
C ASP A 805 42.93 -25.83 8.62
N ASN A 806 43.17 -24.51 8.55
CA ASN A 806 44.50 -23.95 8.40
C ASN A 806 45.21 -23.77 9.75
N TRP A 807 45.32 -24.87 10.49
CA TRP A 807 45.84 -24.94 11.86
C TRP A 807 47.25 -24.38 12.01
N GLU A 808 48.12 -24.55 11.01
CA GLU A 808 49.47 -23.97 10.98
C GLU A 808 49.43 -22.43 11.00
N LYS A 809 48.64 -21.81 10.12
CA LYS A 809 48.52 -20.33 10.07
C LYS A 809 47.76 -19.79 11.28
N ALA A 810 46.73 -20.50 11.76
CA ALA A 810 46.03 -20.15 12.99
C ALA A 810 47.00 -20.10 14.18
N THR A 811 47.85 -21.13 14.31
CA THR A 811 48.91 -21.21 15.33
C THR A 811 49.95 -20.09 15.17
N ALA A 812 50.43 -19.84 13.96
CA ALA A 812 51.41 -18.78 13.68
C ALA A 812 50.87 -17.37 13.99
N VAL A 813 49.62 -17.08 13.61
CA VAL A 813 48.95 -15.80 13.92
C VAL A 813 48.73 -15.65 15.43
N LEU A 814 48.18 -16.68 16.09
CA LEU A 814 47.90 -16.63 17.53
C LEU A 814 49.18 -16.46 18.37
N SER A 815 50.25 -17.16 17.99
CA SER A 815 51.59 -17.02 18.60
C SER A 815 52.15 -15.60 18.43
N LYS A 816 52.05 -15.04 17.22
CA LYS A 816 52.53 -13.70 16.87
C LYS A 816 51.74 -12.58 17.55
N VAL A 817 50.42 -12.71 17.67
CA VAL A 817 49.56 -11.73 18.35
C VAL A 817 49.69 -11.81 19.88
N SER A 818 49.93 -13.01 20.43
CA SER A 818 50.17 -13.20 21.87
C SER A 818 51.62 -12.91 22.29
N ASN A 819 52.55 -12.78 21.35
CA ASN A 819 54.00 -12.73 21.56
C ASN A 819 54.54 -13.89 22.42
N LEU A 820 54.12 -15.11 22.09
CA LEU A 820 54.49 -16.36 22.78
C LEU A 820 54.90 -17.43 21.75
N PRO A 821 55.81 -18.37 22.09
CA PRO A 821 56.11 -19.50 21.22
C PRO A 821 54.90 -20.43 21.09
N PRO A 822 54.72 -21.18 19.98
CA PRO A 822 53.59 -22.09 19.78
C PRO A 822 53.45 -23.15 20.89
N GLU A 823 54.57 -23.58 21.45
CA GLU A 823 54.68 -24.56 22.53
C GLU A 823 54.16 -24.05 23.89
N HIS A 824 53.89 -22.76 24.03
CA HIS A 824 53.47 -22.19 25.31
C HIS A 824 52.08 -22.71 25.74
N PRO A 825 51.86 -23.11 27.02
CA PRO A 825 50.61 -23.70 27.47
C PRO A 825 49.35 -22.89 27.13
N TYR A 826 49.40 -21.56 27.18
CA TYR A 826 48.29 -20.69 26.78
C TYR A 826 47.87 -20.87 25.31
N ILE A 827 48.84 -21.02 24.40
CA ILE A 827 48.59 -21.17 22.96
C ILE A 827 47.96 -22.54 22.69
N ARG A 828 48.51 -23.61 23.30
CA ARG A 828 47.97 -24.97 23.18
C ARG A 828 46.57 -25.11 23.79
N MET A 829 46.28 -24.40 24.89
CA MET A 829 44.95 -24.32 25.49
C MET A 829 43.93 -23.62 24.57
N GLU A 830 44.26 -22.43 24.05
CA GLU A 830 43.39 -21.71 23.10
C GLU A 830 43.13 -22.53 21.82
N LEU A 831 44.14 -23.19 21.25
CA LEU A 831 43.99 -24.03 20.06
C LEU A 831 43.16 -25.30 20.35
N GLY A 832 43.35 -25.92 21.51
CA GLY A 832 42.54 -27.07 21.95
C GLY A 832 41.06 -26.70 22.11
N GLU A 833 40.76 -25.60 22.80
CA GLU A 833 39.39 -25.09 22.93
C GLU A 833 38.79 -24.69 21.56
N MET A 834 39.57 -24.10 20.65
CA MET A 834 39.10 -23.84 19.27
C MET A 834 38.81 -25.13 18.50
N SER A 835 39.62 -26.18 18.68
CA SER A 835 39.41 -27.49 18.04
C SER A 835 38.14 -28.17 18.57
N GLU A 836 37.94 -28.21 19.88
CA GLU A 836 36.73 -28.77 20.50
C GLU A 836 35.47 -27.98 20.10
N GLN A 837 35.54 -26.64 20.06
CA GLN A 837 34.45 -25.79 19.58
C GLN A 837 34.14 -26.07 18.10
N LEU A 838 35.15 -26.17 17.24
CA LEU A 838 34.98 -26.43 15.80
C LEU A 838 34.51 -27.84 15.49
N GLU A 839 34.90 -28.85 16.28
CA GLU A 839 34.41 -30.21 16.10
C GLU A 839 32.94 -30.32 16.55
N ASN A 840 32.56 -29.69 17.66
CA ASN A 840 31.16 -29.59 18.08
C ASN A 840 30.33 -28.78 17.07
N GLU A 841 30.87 -27.71 16.48
CA GLU A 841 30.23 -27.01 15.37
C GLU A 841 30.07 -27.94 14.14
N ARG A 842 31.10 -28.67 13.71
CA ARG A 842 31.01 -29.61 12.57
C ARG A 842 30.01 -30.73 12.79
N ARG A 843 29.96 -31.31 14.00
CA ARG A 843 28.95 -32.31 14.41
C ARG A 843 27.52 -31.75 14.37
N LEU A 844 27.34 -30.43 14.37
CA LEU A 844 26.06 -29.72 14.29
C LEU A 844 25.85 -28.96 12.96
N ILE A 845 26.73 -29.08 11.97
CA ILE A 845 26.68 -28.31 10.69
C ILE A 845 26.70 -29.27 9.50
N GLY A 846 25.54 -29.89 9.26
CA GLY A 846 25.16 -30.40 7.95
C GLY A 846 24.46 -29.30 7.14
N GLY A 847 25.22 -28.35 6.58
CA GLY A 847 24.73 -27.42 5.55
C GLY A 847 23.62 -26.44 5.93
N THR A 848 23.53 -25.99 7.19
CA THR A 848 22.46 -25.08 7.65
C THR A 848 22.50 -23.70 6.96
N THR A 849 21.34 -23.24 6.49
CA THR A 849 21.17 -21.96 5.78
C THR A 849 20.98 -20.76 6.72
N PHE A 850 20.93 -19.54 6.18
CA PHE A 850 20.52 -18.33 6.91
C PHE A 850 19.19 -18.52 7.67
N LEU A 851 18.22 -19.16 7.01
CA LEU A 851 16.89 -19.41 7.57
C LEU A 851 16.97 -20.37 8.76
N ASP A 852 17.88 -21.35 8.73
CA ASP A 852 18.09 -22.28 9.83
C ASP A 852 18.77 -21.60 11.02
N LEU A 853 19.78 -20.75 10.79
CA LEU A 853 20.41 -19.95 11.85
C LEU A 853 19.43 -18.95 12.48
N MET A 854 18.54 -18.33 11.68
CA MET A 854 17.47 -17.47 12.21
C MET A 854 16.42 -18.27 12.98
N LYS A 855 15.99 -19.43 12.45
CA LYS A 855 15.06 -20.35 13.11
C LYS A 855 15.64 -20.84 14.45
N GLU A 856 16.90 -21.25 14.49
CA GLU A 856 17.63 -21.60 15.71
C GLU A 856 17.64 -20.43 16.71
N MET A 857 18.00 -19.23 16.25
CA MET A 857 18.09 -18.05 17.09
C MET A 857 16.74 -17.67 17.75
N TRP A 858 15.63 -17.75 17.01
CA TRP A 858 14.32 -17.33 17.51
C TRP A 858 13.54 -18.45 18.23
N THR A 859 13.76 -19.72 17.89
CA THR A 859 13.11 -20.86 18.56
C THR A 859 13.79 -21.24 19.88
N ILE A 860 15.12 -21.35 19.91
CA ILE A 860 15.87 -21.75 21.11
C ILE A 860 15.80 -20.61 22.14
N ARG A 861 15.20 -20.90 23.30
CA ARG A 861 14.91 -19.90 24.35
C ARG A 861 16.17 -19.14 24.83
N GLY A 862 17.31 -19.84 24.95
CA GLY A 862 18.59 -19.21 25.29
C GLY A 862 19.01 -18.18 24.24
N ASN A 863 19.12 -18.61 22.98
CA ASN A 863 19.53 -17.77 21.86
C ASN A 863 18.57 -16.59 21.63
N ARG A 864 17.26 -16.81 21.74
CA ARG A 864 16.25 -15.75 21.62
C ARG A 864 16.42 -14.68 22.69
N ASN A 865 16.62 -15.08 23.95
CA ASN A 865 16.83 -14.13 25.04
C ASN A 865 18.07 -13.26 24.78
N ARG A 866 19.15 -13.84 24.24
CA ARG A 866 20.36 -13.10 23.85
C ARG A 866 20.10 -12.10 22.73
N ALA A 867 19.43 -12.53 21.65
CA ALA A 867 19.08 -11.66 20.52
C ALA A 867 18.17 -10.49 20.95
N LEU A 868 17.14 -10.76 21.76
CA LEU A 868 16.27 -9.73 22.33
C LEU A 868 17.03 -8.77 23.24
N ILE A 869 17.97 -9.26 24.06
CA ILE A 869 18.82 -8.39 24.88
C ILE A 869 19.66 -7.47 23.97
N SER A 870 20.35 -7.99 22.96
CA SER A 870 21.17 -7.17 22.04
C SER A 870 20.36 -6.09 21.32
N ILE A 871 19.20 -6.45 20.79
CA ILE A 871 18.28 -5.55 20.09
C ILE A 871 17.76 -4.47 21.06
N CYS A 872 17.17 -4.85 22.19
CA CYS A 872 16.62 -3.90 23.16
C CYS A 872 17.71 -2.99 23.77
N LEU A 873 18.92 -3.49 23.98
CA LEU A 873 20.05 -2.71 24.50
C LEU A 873 20.51 -1.63 23.50
N MET A 874 20.51 -1.94 22.20
CA MET A 874 20.81 -0.97 21.14
C MET A 874 19.68 0.04 20.90
N ILE A 875 18.41 -0.38 20.98
CA ILE A 875 17.26 0.55 21.03
C ILE A 875 17.44 1.52 22.19
N CYS A 876 17.70 1.02 23.40
CA CYS A 876 17.90 1.85 24.59
C CYS A 876 19.06 2.83 24.40
N GLN A 877 20.22 2.40 23.89
CA GLN A 877 21.35 3.30 23.61
C GLN A 877 20.94 4.49 22.74
N GLN A 878 20.18 4.27 21.67
CA GLN A 878 19.71 5.34 20.78
C GLN A 878 18.67 6.25 21.46
N MET A 879 17.71 5.64 22.16
CA MET A 879 16.63 6.33 22.89
C MET A 879 17.11 7.11 24.13
N THR A 880 18.42 7.14 24.43
CA THR A 880 19.00 8.09 25.39
C THR A 880 18.93 9.54 24.90
N GLY A 881 18.73 9.77 23.59
CA GLY A 881 18.85 11.10 22.96
C GLY A 881 20.29 11.50 22.64
N THR A 882 21.28 10.61 22.81
CA THR A 882 22.70 10.89 22.49
C THR A 882 22.90 11.39 21.06
N ASN A 883 22.22 10.80 20.07
CA ASN A 883 22.30 11.20 18.66
C ASN A 883 21.37 12.38 18.31
N ALA A 884 20.31 12.62 19.07
CA ALA A 884 19.54 13.87 19.01
C ALA A 884 20.45 15.07 19.28
N ILE A 885 21.30 14.95 20.31
CA ILE A 885 22.31 15.96 20.61
C ILE A 885 23.40 15.95 19.54
N ASN A 886 24.01 14.81 19.19
CA ASN A 886 25.14 14.81 18.23
C ASN A 886 24.81 15.48 16.88
N TYR A 887 23.61 15.27 16.32
CA TYR A 887 23.22 15.88 15.04
C TYR A 887 22.73 17.32 15.16
N TYR A 888 22.04 17.66 16.26
CA TYR A 888 21.37 18.97 16.40
C TYR A 888 21.99 19.87 17.48
N ALA A 889 23.18 19.54 18.00
CA ALA A 889 23.85 20.30 19.07
C ALA A 889 23.95 21.81 18.78
N PRO A 890 24.32 22.32 17.59
CA PRO A 890 24.32 23.76 17.33
C PRO A 890 22.93 24.40 17.46
N LYS A 891 21.85 23.69 17.08
CA LYS A 891 20.46 24.13 17.25
C LYS A 891 20.03 24.06 18.72
N ILE A 892 20.43 23.01 19.44
CA ILE A 892 20.14 22.83 20.87
C ILE A 892 20.86 23.89 21.73
N PHE A 893 22.14 24.17 21.47
CA PHE A 893 22.88 25.23 22.14
C PHE A 893 22.31 26.62 21.84
N ARG A 894 21.86 26.90 20.60
CA ARG A 894 21.11 28.13 20.28
C ARG A 894 19.77 28.19 21.02
N ASN A 895 19.01 27.10 21.08
CA ASN A 895 17.78 26.99 21.87
C ASN A 895 17.99 27.16 23.39
N LEU A 896 19.23 27.24 23.88
CA LEU A 896 19.60 27.49 25.28
C LEU A 896 20.24 28.87 25.52
N GLY A 897 20.37 29.69 24.46
CA GLY A 897 20.84 31.09 24.53
C GLY A 897 22.16 31.38 23.80
N ILE A 898 22.80 30.37 23.18
CA ILE A 898 24.07 30.58 22.44
C ILE A 898 23.76 31.03 21.00
N ASP A 899 23.50 32.32 20.82
CA ASP A 899 23.03 32.89 19.54
C ASP A 899 24.05 32.84 18.39
N SER A 900 25.36 32.84 18.68
CA SER A 900 26.44 32.91 17.67
C SER A 900 26.83 31.51 17.15
N THR A 901 26.92 31.36 15.81
CA THR A 901 27.29 30.09 15.15
C THR A 901 28.69 29.61 15.54
N ALA A 902 29.65 30.53 15.70
CA ALA A 902 31.01 30.21 16.13
C ALA A 902 31.01 29.71 17.59
N SER A 903 30.28 30.38 18.48
CA SER A 903 30.13 29.96 19.88
C SER A 903 29.41 28.61 20.01
N GLY A 904 28.40 28.36 19.16
CA GLY A 904 27.70 27.09 19.08
C GLY A 904 28.62 25.94 18.64
N LEU A 905 29.41 26.11 17.57
CA LEU A 905 30.36 25.10 17.12
C LEU A 905 31.49 24.87 18.14
N PHE A 906 32.02 25.93 18.76
CA PHE A 906 32.97 25.80 19.87
C PHE A 906 32.38 24.98 21.04
N ALA A 907 31.13 25.24 21.42
CA ALA A 907 30.42 24.47 22.44
C ALA A 907 30.25 22.98 22.04
N THR A 908 30.07 22.67 20.75
CA THR A 908 30.09 21.27 20.26
C THR A 908 31.48 20.63 20.33
N GLY A 909 32.55 21.40 20.06
CA GLY A 909 33.94 20.94 20.23
C GLY A 909 34.25 20.53 21.66
N VAL A 910 33.84 21.35 22.64
CA VAL A 910 33.95 21.03 24.08
C VAL A 910 33.12 19.79 24.44
N TYR A 911 31.91 19.64 23.91
CA TYR A 911 31.06 18.45 24.10
C TYR A 911 31.74 17.19 23.55
N GLY A 912 32.43 17.29 22.41
CA GLY A 912 33.29 16.25 21.86
C GLY A 912 34.44 15.86 22.80
N ILE A 913 35.16 16.84 23.35
CA ILE A 913 36.25 16.60 24.32
C ILE A 913 35.73 15.88 25.56
N VAL A 914 34.61 16.33 26.14
CA VAL A 914 33.98 15.68 27.30
C VAL A 914 33.61 14.23 26.96
N LYS A 915 33.02 13.96 25.79
CA LYS A 915 32.70 12.60 25.34
C LYS A 915 33.93 11.71 25.14
N MET A 916 35.03 12.25 24.62
CA MET A 916 36.25 11.48 24.38
C MET A 916 36.94 11.18 25.71
N ALA A 917 37.24 12.19 26.52
CA ALA A 917 37.95 12.05 27.79
C ALA A 917 37.22 11.15 28.79
N THR A 918 35.89 11.26 28.90
CA THR A 918 35.10 10.39 29.80
C THR A 918 35.04 8.94 29.31
N CYS A 919 35.03 8.70 27.99
CA CYS A 919 35.16 7.35 27.45
C CYS A 919 36.54 6.74 27.74
N THR A 920 37.61 7.54 27.62
CA THR A 920 38.98 7.12 27.96
C THR A 920 39.10 6.75 29.44
N VAL A 921 38.62 7.61 30.35
CA VAL A 921 38.63 7.32 31.79
C VAL A 921 37.78 6.10 32.13
N PHE A 922 36.60 5.95 31.49
CA PHE A 922 35.78 4.76 31.68
C PHE A 922 36.51 3.48 31.28
N LEU A 923 37.10 3.43 30.09
CA LEU A 923 37.78 2.23 29.58
C LEU A 923 39.04 1.88 30.39
N LEU A 924 39.84 2.88 30.79
CA LEU A 924 41.07 2.66 31.54
C LEU A 924 40.85 2.29 33.02
N VAL A 925 39.78 2.79 33.65
CA VAL A 925 39.60 2.72 35.12
C VAL A 925 38.33 1.99 35.53
N ALA A 926 37.20 2.19 34.84
CA ALA A 926 35.88 1.78 35.31
C ALA A 926 35.36 0.47 34.68
N ALA A 927 35.64 0.21 33.40
CA ALA A 927 35.07 -0.91 32.65
C ALA A 927 35.28 -2.28 33.33
N ASP A 928 36.50 -2.54 33.77
CA ASP A 928 36.90 -3.79 34.44
C ASP A 928 36.96 -3.69 35.97
N SER A 929 36.75 -2.52 36.59
CA SER A 929 36.60 -2.38 38.04
C SER A 929 35.12 -2.40 38.48
N LEU A 930 34.30 -1.50 37.93
CA LEU A 930 32.90 -1.27 38.30
C LEU A 930 31.95 -2.35 37.77
N GLY A 931 32.23 -2.91 36.59
CA GLY A 931 31.38 -3.89 35.90
C GLY A 931 30.34 -3.25 34.97
N ARG A 932 29.93 -3.99 33.94
CA ARG A 932 29.11 -3.46 32.84
C ARG A 932 27.69 -3.14 33.31
N ARG A 933 27.08 -4.02 34.11
CA ARG A 933 25.69 -3.87 34.59
C ARG A 933 25.55 -2.70 35.56
N LYS A 934 26.50 -2.52 36.50
CA LYS A 934 26.48 -1.39 37.44
C LYS A 934 26.62 -0.05 36.70
N SER A 935 27.51 0.01 35.71
CA SER A 935 27.79 1.20 34.91
C SER A 935 26.53 1.69 34.16
N LEU A 936 25.80 0.79 33.51
CA LEU A 936 24.52 1.10 32.87
C LEU A 936 23.44 1.58 33.87
N LEU A 937 23.34 0.98 35.07
CA LEU A 937 22.32 1.35 36.06
C LEU A 937 22.44 2.79 36.55
N TRP A 938 23.62 3.23 37.01
CA TRP A 938 23.73 4.58 37.60
C TRP A 938 23.69 5.68 36.53
N THR A 939 24.27 5.42 35.35
CA THR A 939 24.27 6.38 34.22
C THR A 939 22.87 6.60 33.67
N SER A 940 22.00 5.59 33.65
CA SER A 940 20.57 5.72 33.31
C SER A 940 19.88 6.82 34.12
N ILE A 941 20.04 6.79 35.44
CA ILE A 941 19.45 7.78 36.35
C ILE A 941 20.10 9.16 36.14
N ALA A 942 21.43 9.22 36.08
CA ALA A 942 22.17 10.47 35.96
C ALA A 942 21.87 11.22 34.63
N GLN A 943 21.74 10.49 33.52
CA GLN A 943 21.30 11.03 32.24
C GLN A 943 19.84 11.48 32.25
N GLY A 944 18.95 10.72 32.90
CA GLY A 944 17.55 11.08 33.08
C GLY A 944 17.40 12.42 33.82
N CYS A 945 18.11 12.58 34.94
CA CYS A 945 18.14 13.83 35.70
C CYS A 945 18.69 15.00 34.87
N ALA A 946 19.78 14.82 34.14
CA ALA A 946 20.37 15.87 33.30
C ALA A 946 19.40 16.32 32.18
N MET A 947 18.71 15.39 31.53
CA MET A 947 17.68 15.69 30.54
C MET A 947 16.48 16.42 31.16
N PHE A 948 16.05 16.04 32.36
CA PHE A 948 14.96 16.73 33.07
C PHE A 948 15.32 18.17 33.45
N VAL A 949 16.55 18.44 33.90
CA VAL A 949 17.01 19.82 34.17
C VAL A 949 16.95 20.69 32.92
N ILE A 950 17.41 20.19 31.77
CA ILE A 950 17.33 20.90 30.48
C ILE A 950 15.86 21.15 30.10
N GLY A 951 15.00 20.14 30.26
CA GLY A 951 13.55 20.25 30.02
C GLY A 951 12.87 21.29 30.92
N PHE A 952 13.22 21.35 32.21
CA PHE A 952 12.67 22.32 33.14
C PHE A 952 13.12 23.76 32.82
N TYR A 953 14.39 23.98 32.49
CA TYR A 953 14.88 25.29 32.07
C TYR A 953 14.14 25.80 30.82
N VAL A 954 14.07 25.00 29.76
CA VAL A 954 13.34 25.37 28.52
C VAL A 954 11.82 25.51 28.76
N ARG A 955 11.27 24.87 29.80
CA ARG A 955 9.85 25.00 30.17
C ARG A 955 9.53 26.27 30.94
N PHE A 956 10.37 26.67 31.91
CA PHE A 956 10.04 27.72 32.88
C PHE A 956 10.78 29.02 32.62
N ASP A 957 12.08 28.97 32.31
CA ASP A 957 12.95 30.14 32.08
C ASP A 957 13.57 30.10 30.67
N PRO A 958 12.78 29.97 29.58
CA PRO A 958 13.32 29.85 28.22
C PRO A 958 14.15 31.10 27.86
N PRO A 959 15.29 30.93 27.16
CA PRO A 959 16.20 32.04 26.86
C PRO A 959 15.53 33.08 25.97
N LEU A 960 15.54 34.34 26.42
CA LEU A 960 15.07 35.48 25.64
C LEU A 960 16.18 35.99 24.73
N LYS A 961 15.86 36.17 23.44
CA LYS A 961 16.83 36.59 22.41
C LYS A 961 17.45 37.95 22.76
N GLY A 962 18.78 38.00 22.87
CA GLY A 962 19.52 39.20 23.26
C GLY A 962 19.56 39.49 24.77
N ALA A 963 18.94 38.68 25.63
CA ALA A 963 19.10 38.77 27.07
C ALA A 963 20.34 37.98 27.55
N VAL A 964 20.86 38.32 28.73
CA VAL A 964 21.92 37.55 29.39
C VAL A 964 21.34 36.20 29.88
N ILE A 965 22.06 35.11 29.64
CA ILE A 965 21.66 33.76 30.09
C ILE A 965 21.59 33.75 31.63
N PRO A 966 20.48 33.34 32.26
CA PRO A 966 20.37 33.29 33.72
C PRO A 966 21.24 32.16 34.30
N PRO A 967 21.57 32.18 35.62
CA PRO A 967 22.37 31.14 36.25
C PRO A 967 21.85 29.71 36.05
N VAL A 968 20.53 29.52 36.03
CA VAL A 968 19.87 28.24 35.72
C VAL A 968 20.12 27.78 34.27
N GLY A 969 20.28 28.71 33.32
CA GLY A 969 20.63 28.41 31.94
C GLY A 969 22.08 27.96 31.77
N TYR A 970 23.02 28.57 32.50
CA TYR A 970 24.39 28.07 32.58
C TYR A 970 24.44 26.67 33.19
N PHE A 971 23.62 26.38 34.21
CA PHE A 971 23.51 25.03 34.77
C PHE A 971 22.90 24.02 33.78
N ALA A 972 21.85 24.39 33.03
CA ALA A 972 21.28 23.55 31.97
C ALA A 972 22.27 23.27 30.83
N LEU A 973 23.08 24.26 30.44
CA LEU A 973 24.21 24.07 29.52
C LEU A 973 25.26 23.10 30.09
N THR A 974 25.59 23.21 31.39
CA THR A 974 26.44 22.22 32.08
C THR A 974 25.83 20.81 32.07
N CYS A 975 24.51 20.67 32.20
CA CYS A 975 23.82 19.38 32.12
C CYS A 975 23.96 18.68 30.76
N ILE A 976 24.14 19.40 29.65
CA ILE A 976 24.46 18.77 28.34
C ILE A 976 25.82 18.07 28.40
N TYR A 977 26.84 18.74 28.96
CA TYR A 977 28.18 18.16 29.11
C TYR A 977 28.17 16.99 30.11
N LEU A 978 27.44 17.10 31.23
CA LEU A 978 27.29 16.02 32.19
C LEU A 978 26.57 14.80 31.59
N PHE A 979 25.47 15.00 30.86
CA PHE A 979 24.80 13.93 30.10
C PHE A 979 25.77 13.23 29.14
N ALA A 980 26.63 13.99 28.44
CA ALA A 980 27.62 13.46 27.52
C ALA A 980 28.63 12.55 28.22
N GLY A 981 29.08 12.94 29.41
CA GLY A 981 29.97 12.15 30.26
C GLY A 981 29.30 10.89 30.81
N PHE A 982 28.10 11.02 31.37
CA PHE A 982 27.33 9.90 31.90
C PHE A 982 27.03 8.85 30.83
N PHE A 983 26.69 9.27 29.60
CA PHE A 983 26.52 8.34 28.47
C PHE A 983 27.78 7.50 28.22
N GLN A 984 28.97 8.10 28.24
CA GLN A 984 30.23 7.42 27.95
C GLN A 984 30.77 6.59 29.14
N PHE A 985 30.31 6.87 30.36
CA PHE A 985 30.54 6.04 31.54
C PHE A 985 29.62 4.80 31.63
N GLY A 986 28.81 4.54 30.60
CA GLY A 986 27.89 3.39 30.57
C GLY A 986 27.39 3.08 29.16
N TRP A 987 26.28 3.71 28.76
CA TRP A 987 25.51 3.39 27.55
C TRP A 987 26.28 3.47 26.22
N GLY A 988 27.35 4.24 26.12
CA GLY A 988 28.28 4.22 25.00
C GLY A 988 29.00 2.87 24.89
N PRO A 989 30.03 2.62 25.74
CA PRO A 989 30.90 1.45 25.59
C PRO A 989 30.27 0.14 26.06
N CYS A 990 29.46 0.14 27.14
CA CYS A 990 28.93 -1.11 27.70
C CYS A 990 27.99 -1.85 26.73
N CYS A 991 27.21 -1.13 25.91
CA CYS A 991 26.29 -1.76 24.97
C CYS A 991 27.02 -2.57 23.89
N TRP A 992 28.10 -2.04 23.31
CA TRP A 992 28.93 -2.76 22.34
C TRP A 992 29.67 -3.95 22.96
N ILE A 993 30.23 -3.76 24.15
CA ILE A 993 30.90 -4.84 24.90
C ILE A 993 29.91 -5.99 25.15
N ILE A 994 28.74 -5.71 25.72
CA ILE A 994 27.72 -6.73 26.02
C ILE A 994 27.21 -7.44 24.75
N VAL A 995 26.98 -6.70 23.66
CA VAL A 995 26.54 -7.27 22.36
C VAL A 995 27.59 -8.20 21.75
N SER A 996 28.88 -7.96 21.98
CA SER A 996 29.96 -8.86 21.55
C SER A 996 30.16 -10.06 22.51
N GLU A 997 29.96 -9.85 23.82
CA GLU A 997 30.23 -10.83 24.87
C GLU A 997 29.11 -11.90 24.99
N ILE A 998 27.84 -11.53 24.86
CA ILE A 998 26.69 -12.42 25.12
C ILE A 998 26.47 -13.58 24.11
N PRO A 999 26.57 -13.39 22.77
CA PRO A 999 26.12 -14.41 21.81
C PRO A 999 26.93 -15.72 21.82
N THR A 1000 26.26 -16.86 21.53
CA THR A 1000 26.92 -18.13 21.20
C THR A 1000 27.84 -17.95 19.99
N ALA A 1001 28.92 -18.73 19.87
CA ALA A 1001 29.88 -18.57 18.78
C ALA A 1001 29.22 -18.69 17.39
N ARG A 1002 28.51 -19.81 17.16
CA ARG A 1002 27.70 -20.11 15.97
C ARG A 1002 26.76 -18.97 15.50
N LEU A 1003 26.19 -18.21 16.43
CA LEU A 1003 25.25 -17.12 16.12
C LEU A 1003 25.83 -15.71 16.33
N ARG A 1004 27.13 -15.58 16.65
CA ARG A 1004 27.74 -14.30 17.06
C ARG A 1004 27.68 -13.25 15.97
N ALA A 1005 28.16 -13.58 14.77
CA ALA A 1005 28.13 -12.66 13.63
C ALA A 1005 26.71 -12.15 13.36
N LEU A 1006 25.73 -13.05 13.30
CA LEU A 1006 24.32 -12.72 13.03
C LEU A 1006 23.66 -11.89 14.15
N ASN A 1007 23.97 -12.16 15.41
CA ASN A 1007 23.44 -11.40 16.55
C ASN A 1007 24.04 -9.97 16.60
N VAL A 1008 25.36 -9.85 16.38
CA VAL A 1008 26.05 -8.55 16.27
C VAL A 1008 25.56 -7.76 15.05
N ALA A 1009 25.32 -8.43 13.91
CA ALA A 1009 24.73 -7.83 12.71
C ALA A 1009 23.36 -7.21 13.00
N MET A 1010 22.42 -7.97 13.60
CA MET A 1010 21.11 -7.44 13.98
C MET A 1010 21.21 -6.30 15.00
N ALA A 1011 22.15 -6.36 15.94
CA ALA A 1011 22.36 -5.30 16.92
C ALA A 1011 22.84 -4.00 16.26
N ALA A 1012 23.82 -4.07 15.35
CA ALA A 1012 24.30 -2.93 14.57
C ALA A 1012 23.20 -2.37 13.65
N SER A 1013 22.46 -3.23 12.95
CA SER A 1013 21.31 -2.81 12.12
C SER A 1013 20.21 -2.14 12.95
N THR A 1014 19.93 -2.64 14.16
CA THR A 1014 19.00 -2.01 15.11
C THR A 1014 19.50 -0.64 15.56
N GLN A 1015 20.80 -0.54 15.85
CA GLN A 1015 21.45 0.71 16.27
C GLN A 1015 21.36 1.78 15.17
N TRP A 1016 21.61 1.44 13.90
CA TRP A 1016 21.46 2.34 12.76
C TRP A 1016 19.99 2.69 12.45
N LEU A 1017 19.07 1.73 12.55
CA LEU A 1017 17.64 1.98 12.38
C LEU A 1017 17.11 2.98 13.41
N PHE A 1018 17.42 2.78 14.70
CA PHE A 1018 16.96 3.71 15.74
C PHE A 1018 17.73 5.03 15.76
N ASN A 1019 18.97 5.07 15.23
CA ASN A 1019 19.66 6.31 14.90
C ASN A 1019 18.85 7.13 13.87
N PHE A 1020 18.41 6.51 12.77
CA PHE A 1020 17.55 7.14 11.76
C PHE A 1020 16.23 7.63 12.34
N VAL A 1021 15.55 6.81 13.17
CA VAL A 1021 14.31 7.20 13.87
C VAL A 1021 14.52 8.46 14.71
N VAL A 1022 15.58 8.50 15.52
CA VAL A 1022 15.92 9.68 16.34
C VAL A 1022 16.27 10.89 15.45
N ALA A 1023 17.06 10.71 14.39
CA ALA A 1023 17.43 11.78 13.47
C ALA A 1023 16.20 12.39 12.76
N LYS A 1024 15.24 11.56 12.33
CA LYS A 1024 14.02 12.02 11.63
C LYS A 1024 13.00 12.64 12.59
N ALA A 1025 12.84 12.11 13.80
CA ALA A 1025 11.82 12.57 14.75
C ALA A 1025 12.20 13.87 15.47
N VAL A 1026 13.46 14.04 15.88
CA VAL A 1026 13.91 15.15 16.74
C VAL A 1026 13.64 16.55 16.17
N PRO A 1027 13.85 16.84 14.87
CA PRO A 1027 13.51 18.15 14.29
C PRO A 1027 12.05 18.54 14.49
N THR A 1028 11.13 17.56 14.38
CA THR A 1028 9.70 17.73 14.62
C THR A 1028 9.41 17.86 16.11
N MET A 1029 9.99 16.99 16.96
CA MET A 1029 9.77 17.03 18.41
C MET A 1029 10.16 18.38 19.04
N LEU A 1030 11.30 18.95 18.60
CA LEU A 1030 11.78 20.27 19.03
C LEU A 1030 10.88 21.45 18.58
N VAL A 1031 9.85 21.21 17.75
CA VAL A 1031 8.86 22.20 17.31
C VAL A 1031 7.48 21.91 17.90
N THR A 1032 7.06 20.64 17.96
CA THR A 1032 5.68 20.26 18.31
C THR A 1032 5.49 19.79 19.75
N VAL A 1033 6.52 19.25 20.42
CA VAL A 1033 6.37 18.62 21.74
C VAL A 1033 6.62 19.64 22.85
N GLY A 1034 5.56 20.42 23.14
CA GLY A 1034 5.56 21.49 24.12
C GLY A 1034 6.05 22.83 23.56
N ARG A 1035 5.65 23.93 24.21
CA ARG A 1035 6.06 25.29 23.82
C ARG A 1035 7.59 25.41 23.80
N ALA A 1036 8.19 25.78 22.68
CA ALA A 1036 9.64 25.78 22.46
C ALA A 1036 10.35 24.40 22.60
N GLY A 1037 9.61 23.29 22.47
CA GLY A 1037 10.15 21.94 22.32
C GLY A 1037 10.63 21.25 23.60
N TYR A 1038 10.36 21.82 24.80
CA TYR A 1038 10.86 21.30 26.09
C TYR A 1038 10.56 19.81 26.32
N GLY A 1039 9.43 19.32 25.80
CA GLY A 1039 8.97 17.94 26.04
C GLY A 1039 9.86 16.90 25.36
N THR A 1040 10.64 17.29 24.35
CA THR A 1040 11.69 16.46 23.75
C THR A 1040 12.66 15.93 24.81
N TYR A 1041 13.08 16.79 25.74
CA TYR A 1041 14.02 16.42 26.80
C TYR A 1041 13.36 15.54 27.87
N PHE A 1042 12.11 15.81 28.24
CA PHE A 1042 11.37 14.94 29.16
C PHE A 1042 11.10 13.55 28.58
N ILE A 1043 10.86 13.43 27.27
CA ILE A 1043 10.73 12.13 26.60
C ILE A 1043 12.04 11.34 26.71
N PHE A 1044 13.18 11.90 26.28
CA PHE A 1044 14.47 11.21 26.38
C PHE A 1044 14.88 10.92 27.83
N GLY A 1045 14.61 11.84 28.77
CA GLY A 1045 14.85 11.59 30.19
C GLY A 1045 13.97 10.47 30.76
N THR A 1046 12.72 10.36 30.32
CA THR A 1046 11.79 9.28 30.73
C THR A 1046 12.24 7.93 30.18
N PHE A 1047 12.76 7.90 28.95
CA PHE A 1047 13.45 6.71 28.43
C PHE A 1047 14.69 6.38 29.25
N CYS A 1048 15.54 7.34 29.60
CA CYS A 1048 16.69 7.11 30.49
C CYS A 1048 16.28 6.54 31.86
N PHE A 1049 15.15 6.96 32.44
CA PHE A 1049 14.63 6.36 33.67
C PHE A 1049 14.04 4.96 33.46
N SER A 1050 13.33 4.69 32.35
CA SER A 1050 12.78 3.34 32.09
C SER A 1050 13.87 2.31 31.81
N MET A 1051 14.99 2.73 31.20
CA MET A 1051 16.20 1.93 31.01
C MET A 1051 16.80 1.37 32.31
N PHE A 1052 16.69 2.08 33.43
CA PHE A 1052 17.14 1.55 34.73
C PHE A 1052 16.44 0.23 35.06
N PHE A 1053 15.13 0.14 34.85
CA PHE A 1053 14.36 -1.07 35.11
C PHE A 1053 14.71 -2.19 34.11
N PHE A 1054 14.90 -1.87 32.82
CA PHE A 1054 15.38 -2.82 31.81
C PHE A 1054 16.71 -3.47 32.24
N VAL A 1055 17.71 -2.66 32.60
CA VAL A 1055 19.02 -3.16 33.05
C VAL A 1055 18.91 -3.90 34.39
N TRP A 1056 18.02 -3.45 35.29
CA TRP A 1056 17.83 -4.08 36.59
C TRP A 1056 17.23 -5.50 36.48
N PHE A 1057 16.29 -5.72 35.57
CA PHE A 1057 15.60 -7.01 35.43
C PHE A 1057 16.20 -7.96 34.39
N LEU A 1058 16.74 -7.45 33.27
CA LEU A 1058 17.06 -8.28 32.08
C LEU A 1058 18.54 -8.37 31.72
N ILE A 1059 19.39 -7.42 32.16
CA ILE A 1059 20.82 -7.43 31.86
C ILE A 1059 21.60 -8.13 32.99
N PRO A 1060 22.32 -9.24 32.72
CA PRO A 1060 23.24 -9.84 33.68
C PRO A 1060 24.57 -9.07 33.74
N GLU A 1061 25.46 -9.43 34.68
CA GLU A 1061 26.84 -8.92 34.70
C GLU A 1061 27.74 -9.89 33.92
N THR A 1062 28.43 -9.39 32.89
CA THR A 1062 29.31 -10.18 32.01
C THR A 1062 30.77 -10.15 32.42
N LYS A 1063 31.18 -9.18 33.26
CA LYS A 1063 32.57 -8.97 33.69
C LYS A 1063 33.20 -10.26 34.24
N GLY A 1064 34.31 -10.67 33.62
CA GLY A 1064 35.17 -11.77 34.10
C GLY A 1064 34.68 -13.19 33.77
N LEU A 1065 33.62 -13.33 32.97
CA LEU A 1065 33.22 -14.61 32.37
C LEU A 1065 33.96 -14.80 31.04
N SER A 1066 34.27 -16.05 30.69
CA SER A 1066 34.71 -16.38 29.33
C SER A 1066 33.48 -16.46 28.40
N LEU A 1067 33.66 -16.37 27.08
CA LEU A 1067 32.54 -16.37 26.13
C LEU A 1067 31.78 -17.70 26.16
N GLU A 1068 32.52 -18.77 26.40
CA GLU A 1068 32.08 -20.16 26.51
C GLU A 1068 31.22 -20.33 27.78
N LYS A 1069 31.57 -19.64 28.87
CA LYS A 1069 30.79 -19.60 30.13
C LYS A 1069 29.56 -18.67 30.09
N MET A 1070 29.29 -18.01 28.97
CA MET A 1070 27.98 -17.38 28.75
C MET A 1070 26.89 -18.41 28.46
N ASP A 1071 27.26 -19.62 28.03
CA ASP A 1071 26.30 -20.66 27.69
C ASP A 1071 25.66 -21.27 28.95
N ASP A 1072 26.43 -21.41 30.04
CA ASP A 1072 25.95 -21.62 31.42
C ASP A 1072 24.95 -20.53 31.86
N LEU A 1073 25.30 -19.26 31.64
CA LEU A 1073 24.57 -18.10 32.15
C LEU A 1073 23.17 -17.96 31.53
N PHE A 1074 23.04 -18.31 30.25
CA PHE A 1074 21.77 -18.28 29.51
C PHE A 1074 21.06 -19.64 29.43
N GLY A 1075 21.63 -20.69 30.02
CA GLY A 1075 21.00 -22.00 30.19
C GLY A 1075 20.89 -22.81 28.91
N VAL A 1076 21.95 -22.84 28.10
CA VAL A 1076 22.07 -23.79 26.98
C VAL A 1076 22.60 -25.11 27.54
N THR A 1077 21.69 -25.95 28.08
CA THR A 1077 21.99 -27.36 28.30
C THR A 1077 21.97 -28.08 26.95
N ASP A 1078 23.05 -28.74 26.59
CA ASP A 1078 23.14 -29.49 25.33
C ASP A 1078 21.98 -30.49 25.15
N PRO A 1079 21.37 -30.55 23.95
CA PRO A 1079 20.46 -31.64 23.59
C PRO A 1079 21.14 -33.03 23.66
N VAL A 1080 22.46 -33.06 23.44
CA VAL A 1080 23.29 -34.27 23.36
C VAL A 1080 23.22 -35.11 24.63
N HIS A 1081 23.31 -34.48 25.81
CA HIS A 1081 23.40 -35.19 27.09
C HIS A 1081 22.12 -35.95 27.51
N LYS A 1082 21.03 -35.87 26.74
CA LYS A 1082 19.89 -36.78 26.88
C LYS A 1082 20.05 -38.07 26.07
N PHE A 1083 20.64 -38.01 24.89
CA PHE A 1083 20.78 -39.18 24.02
C PHE A 1083 21.75 -40.22 24.59
N ASP A 1084 22.82 -39.81 25.28
CA ASP A 1084 23.74 -40.77 25.93
C ASP A 1084 23.13 -41.46 27.18
N VAL A 1085 22.11 -40.85 27.81
CA VAL A 1085 21.40 -41.42 28.95
C VAL A 1085 20.27 -42.36 28.51
N GLU A 1086 19.57 -42.01 27.43
CA GLU A 1086 18.45 -42.81 26.90
C GLU A 1086 18.92 -43.95 25.97
N SER A 1087 20.05 -43.80 25.25
CA SER A 1087 20.63 -44.89 24.43
C SER A 1087 21.23 -46.03 25.26
N ASN A 1088 21.84 -45.74 26.41
CA ASN A 1088 22.36 -46.75 27.34
C ASN A 1088 21.25 -47.45 28.16
N ALA A 1089 19.99 -47.02 28.06
CA ALA A 1089 18.84 -47.69 28.67
C ALA A 1089 18.22 -48.79 27.79
N GLY A 1090 18.64 -48.91 26.52
CA GLY A 1090 17.99 -49.74 25.51
C GLY A 1090 18.56 -51.14 25.28
N SER A 1091 19.64 -51.55 25.97
CA SER A 1091 20.31 -52.84 25.71
C SER A 1091 20.39 -53.75 26.93
N VAL A 1092 19.47 -54.72 26.94
CA VAL A 1092 19.57 -56.04 27.60
C VAL A 1092 19.85 -56.08 29.11
N HIS A 1093 18.76 -56.38 29.84
CA HIS A 1093 18.78 -57.14 31.07
C HIS A 1093 19.65 -58.41 30.97
N ARG A 1094 20.86 -58.38 31.54
CA ARG A 1094 21.53 -59.59 32.07
C ARG A 1094 22.35 -59.24 33.32
N GLY A 1095 21.82 -59.59 34.49
CA GLY A 1095 22.57 -59.81 35.74
C GLY A 1095 23.48 -58.67 36.24
N THR A 1096 22.91 -57.80 37.09
CA THR A 1096 23.50 -57.30 38.35
C THR A 1096 25.01 -57.43 38.61
N ASN A 1097 25.63 -56.30 39.01
CA ASN A 1097 26.39 -56.08 40.27
C ASN A 1097 26.81 -57.36 41.04
N ASN A 1098 28.05 -57.55 41.51
CA ASN A 1098 29.22 -56.69 41.77
C ASN A 1098 30.52 -57.51 41.46
N GLU A 1099 31.77 -57.08 41.62
CA GLU A 1099 32.36 -56.13 42.59
C GLU A 1099 33.73 -55.56 42.10
N LYS A 1100 34.39 -54.74 42.93
CA LYS A 1100 35.75 -54.23 42.71
C LYS A 1100 36.80 -55.28 43.09
N SER A 1101 37.83 -55.46 42.27
CA SER A 1101 39.26 -55.25 42.65
C SER A 1101 40.20 -55.56 41.47
N ALA A 1102 41.47 -55.14 41.60
CA ALA A 1102 42.58 -55.78 40.87
C ALA A 1102 42.80 -57.21 41.42
N VAL A 1103 43.52 -58.14 40.77
CA VAL A 1103 44.99 -58.15 40.61
C VAL A 1103 45.39 -59.23 39.58
N THR A 1104 46.55 -59.01 38.95
CA THR A 1104 47.49 -59.92 38.23
C THR A 1104 47.19 -61.43 38.04
N ILE A 1105 47.40 -61.90 36.80
CA ILE A 1105 47.97 -63.18 36.29
C ILE A 1105 48.55 -64.15 37.37
N PRO A 1106 48.40 -65.51 37.34
CA PRO A 1106 47.59 -66.42 36.47
C PRO A 1106 46.80 -67.56 37.22
N ASP A 1107 46.35 -68.56 36.45
CA ASP A 1107 46.07 -69.99 36.79
C ASP A 1107 44.69 -70.46 37.34
N THR A 1108 44.51 -71.78 37.46
CA THR A 1108 43.24 -72.57 37.39
C THR A 1108 43.11 -73.59 38.55
N PRO A 1109 42.02 -74.39 38.75
CA PRO A 1109 40.62 -74.41 38.24
C PRO A 1109 39.48 -74.55 39.33
N THR A 1110 38.23 -74.73 38.86
CA THR A 1110 36.90 -75.14 39.46
C THR A 1110 36.81 -76.14 40.66
N PRO A 1111 35.62 -76.44 41.30
CA PRO A 1111 34.24 -75.83 41.35
C PRO A 1111 33.52 -75.83 42.76
N GLY A 1112 32.23 -75.38 42.91
CA GLY A 1112 31.32 -75.93 43.97
C GLY A 1112 30.10 -75.15 44.60
N ALA A 1113 28.94 -75.08 43.91
CA ALA A 1113 27.50 -75.16 44.33
C ALA A 1113 26.84 -74.72 45.71
N ASN A 1114 25.56 -74.25 45.61
CA ASN A 1114 24.35 -74.43 46.49
C ASN A 1114 24.16 -73.66 47.85
N THR A 1115 22.96 -73.35 48.43
CA THR A 1115 21.50 -73.34 48.04
C THR A 1115 20.56 -72.66 49.10
N GLY A 1116 19.48 -71.95 48.67
CA GLY A 1116 18.17 -71.76 49.38
C GLY A 1116 18.10 -70.88 50.66
N ALA A 1117 16.93 -70.58 51.29
CA ALA A 1117 15.50 -70.45 50.88
C ALA A 1117 14.61 -69.90 52.07
N GLY A 1118 13.47 -69.23 51.80
CA GLY A 1118 12.45 -68.76 52.80
C GLY A 1118 12.46 -67.23 53.08
N VAL A 1119 11.37 -66.42 53.21
CA VAL A 1119 10.00 -66.53 53.84
C VAL A 1119 10.02 -66.00 55.31
N GLU A 1120 9.13 -65.13 55.84
CA GLU A 1120 7.76 -64.66 55.47
C GLU A 1120 7.45 -63.14 55.81
N ASP A 1121 6.18 -62.80 56.13
CA ASP A 1121 5.47 -61.49 56.36
C ASP A 1121 5.68 -60.82 57.77
N ASP A 1122 5.22 -59.59 58.14
CA ASP A 1122 4.72 -58.33 57.49
C ASP A 1122 4.65 -57.17 58.56
N LEU A 1123 4.35 -55.93 58.14
CA LEU A 1123 3.92 -54.70 58.87
C LEU A 1123 4.92 -53.91 59.76
N GLY A 1124 5.33 -52.72 59.29
CA GLY A 1124 5.87 -51.64 60.15
C GLY A 1124 6.41 -50.38 59.43
N LYS A 1125 5.83 -49.20 59.68
CA LYS A 1125 6.30 -47.87 59.20
C LYS A 1125 6.84 -47.08 60.42
N ARG A 1126 7.90 -46.24 60.43
CA ARG A 1126 8.88 -45.66 59.44
C ARG A 1126 10.05 -45.01 60.24
N ASP A 1127 11.29 -45.02 59.74
CA ASP A 1127 12.52 -44.44 60.38
C ASP A 1127 13.16 -43.26 59.58
N VAL A 1128 14.13 -42.40 60.03
CA VAL A 1128 15.26 -42.42 61.04
C VAL A 1128 16.55 -43.11 60.50
N ALA A 1129 17.83 -42.67 60.61
CA ALA A 1129 18.67 -41.73 61.42
C ALA A 1129 19.44 -42.38 62.61
N ASN A 1130 20.60 -41.91 63.16
CA ASN A 1130 21.38 -40.65 63.07
C ASN A 1130 22.88 -40.87 63.55
N THR A 1131 23.75 -39.82 63.52
CA THR A 1131 25.06 -39.65 64.27
C THR A 1131 26.27 -40.58 63.96
N THR A 1132 27.55 -40.41 64.39
CA THR A 1132 28.53 -39.28 64.71
C THR A 1132 29.96 -39.89 64.99
N THR A 1133 31.01 -39.08 65.29
CA THR A 1133 32.37 -39.39 65.88
C THR A 1133 33.56 -39.68 64.92
N THR A 1134 34.88 -39.56 65.25
CA THR A 1134 35.71 -38.58 66.05
C THR A 1134 37.23 -38.70 65.69
N ASN A 1135 38.05 -37.67 66.02
CA ASN A 1135 39.55 -37.63 66.13
C ASN A 1135 40.46 -38.09 64.95
N GLY A 1136 41.35 -37.20 64.47
CA GLY A 1136 42.50 -37.55 63.61
C GLY A 1136 43.03 -36.41 62.72
N VAL A 1137 44.32 -36.47 62.32
CA VAL A 1137 44.95 -35.43 61.47
C VAL A 1137 44.67 -35.66 59.99
N LYS A 1138 43.88 -34.77 59.33
CA LYS A 1138 44.13 -34.24 57.96
C LYS A 1138 43.02 -33.30 57.45
N ASN A 1139 43.44 -32.44 56.50
CA ASN A 1139 42.69 -31.76 55.44
C ASN A 1139 41.48 -30.85 55.78
N PHE A 1140 41.66 -29.56 55.47
CA PHE A 1140 40.60 -28.56 55.28
C PHE A 1140 39.71 -28.89 54.06
N ASP A 1141 38.39 -28.73 54.17
CA ASP A 1141 37.61 -27.63 53.56
C ASP A 1141 36.09 -27.87 53.75
N HIS A 1142 35.41 -27.02 54.54
CA HIS A 1142 33.94 -26.96 54.51
C HIS A 1142 33.30 -25.61 54.94
N ALA A 1143 34.00 -24.48 54.71
CA ALA A 1143 33.37 -23.15 54.84
C ALA A 1143 32.74 -22.65 53.53
N SER A 1144 33.26 -23.12 52.40
CA SER A 1144 32.92 -22.72 51.03
C SER A 1144 31.50 -23.09 50.59
N VAL A 1145 31.09 -24.34 50.83
CA VAL A 1145 29.89 -24.96 50.23
C VAL A 1145 28.57 -24.40 50.79
N TRP A 1146 28.49 -24.11 52.09
CA TRP A 1146 27.22 -23.67 52.72
C TRP A 1146 26.84 -22.26 52.28
N CYS A 1147 27.82 -21.36 52.14
CA CYS A 1147 27.62 -20.00 51.62
C CYS A 1147 27.11 -20.00 50.17
N GLN A 1148 27.64 -20.89 49.31
CA GLN A 1148 27.15 -21.04 47.93
C GLN A 1148 25.72 -21.58 47.86
N ARG A 1149 25.35 -22.58 48.69
CA ARG A 1149 23.96 -23.08 48.75
C ARG A 1149 22.97 -22.02 49.24
N LYS A 1150 23.36 -21.15 50.17
CA LYS A 1150 22.52 -20.02 50.62
C LYS A 1150 22.28 -19.02 49.48
N LYS A 1151 23.32 -18.58 48.78
CA LYS A 1151 23.21 -17.73 47.58
C LYS A 1151 22.36 -18.35 46.47
N ARG A 1152 22.53 -19.63 46.13
CA ARG A 1152 21.68 -20.31 45.12
C ARG A 1152 20.20 -20.35 45.52
N LYS A 1153 19.88 -20.57 46.80
CA LYS A 1153 18.49 -20.50 47.30
C LYS A 1153 17.92 -19.08 47.29
N GLU A 1154 18.70 -18.06 47.65
CA GLU A 1154 18.27 -16.66 47.61
C GLU A 1154 17.99 -16.18 46.18
N VAL A 1155 18.86 -16.51 45.21
CA VAL A 1155 18.64 -16.20 43.78
C VAL A 1155 17.39 -16.92 43.24
N SER A 1156 17.21 -18.21 43.54
CA SER A 1156 16.00 -18.95 43.10
C SER A 1156 14.73 -18.41 43.78
N ARG A 1157 14.80 -17.96 45.04
CA ARG A 1157 13.67 -17.35 45.77
C ARG A 1157 13.32 -15.97 45.20
N ALA A 1158 14.32 -15.16 44.85
CA ALA A 1158 14.12 -13.85 44.22
C ALA A 1158 13.49 -13.97 42.82
N LEU A 1159 13.87 -14.99 42.04
CA LEU A 1159 13.24 -15.30 40.75
C LEU A 1159 11.79 -15.80 40.91
N ARG A 1160 11.53 -16.76 41.82
CA ARG A 1160 10.18 -17.28 42.06
C ARG A 1160 9.19 -16.23 42.60
N LEU A 1161 9.66 -15.31 43.45
CA LEU A 1161 8.80 -14.24 44.02
C LEU A 1161 8.49 -13.10 43.05
N ARG A 1162 9.18 -12.98 41.90
CA ARG A 1162 8.99 -11.87 40.94
C ARG A 1162 8.22 -12.23 39.67
N LEU A 1163 7.93 -13.52 39.43
CA LEU A 1163 7.19 -13.95 38.24
C LEU A 1163 5.66 -13.69 38.20
N PRO A 1164 4.89 -13.55 39.32
CA PRO A 1164 3.43 -13.39 39.22
C PRO A 1164 2.96 -12.10 38.52
N MET A 1165 3.75 -11.03 38.55
CA MET A 1165 3.28 -9.69 38.16
C MET A 1165 3.19 -9.49 36.63
N ILE A 1166 3.89 -10.30 35.85
CA ILE A 1166 3.89 -10.23 34.37
C ILE A 1166 2.70 -11.01 33.76
N LYS A 1167 1.99 -11.83 34.55
CA LYS A 1167 0.79 -12.58 34.14
C LYS A 1167 -0.54 -11.80 34.32
N ARG A 1168 -0.48 -10.47 34.43
CA ARG A 1168 -1.64 -9.57 34.60
C ARG A 1168 -1.58 -8.27 33.78
N LEU A 1169 -0.71 -8.21 32.77
CA LEU A 1169 -0.59 -7.08 31.81
C LEU A 1169 -0.44 -7.63 30.38
N GLY A 1170 -1.38 -8.50 30.01
CA GLY A 1170 -1.51 -9.21 28.74
C GLY A 1170 -2.72 -10.13 28.82
#